data_AF-A0A257NV06-F1
#
_entry.id   AF-A0A257NV06-F1
#
_cell.length_a   1.000
_cell.length_b   1.000
_cell.length_c   1.000
_cell.angle_alpha   90.00
_cell.angle_beta   90.00
_cell.angle_gamma   90.00
#
_symmetry.space_group_name_H-M   'P 1'
#
loop_
_entity.id
_entity.type
_entity.pdbx_description
1 polymer ?
#
loop_
_entity_poly.entity_id
_entity_poly.type
_entity_poly.pdbx_seq_one_letter_code
_entity_poly.pdbx_strand_id
1 'polypeptide(L)'
;IHANANANFPNAAHLSNLSPVGQHSLFKGLLHASNAQHPLTATAYSGANLNLTSPQLNFLAGNLGNFGSITIDVGKTHETVGLNTKLTAAELVAVEQVLASSVGNVQGTQSIVIGANGAATGGTVSLNSGLVKGLDNALGSIGSLTVAHNVTVVDSLSTFDLSGKLVNFGSIQTAAGSTGLVDTLAAANIVNAAGGSISSYTGTATSSLVGADVALTALNSLTNAGTISSNGNLNISAPVVVNTGAISASAGNINVASPSTLNVSGAGAWTANNGNINFSTNNADITANSANLYSQQVNFTAGTGNIAASLGNVTGITNASGCAVDVGAATNNLLLGNINASGDPLVYNAIGNVTIDGTVAATGGFPLSIVAAQNIVSGIGSVLDTSSTNAVGNGGNLTLVAGAKFVDPGAPGSGVALKVTGGTAAGGLIDLTGGHGGNLAVTTISTNGGSTSGNAGNIVMVAYGGTAPVAGSGVGQVVSSTNMTAVSKGGTGGSITIIAGGNTTSLGNNTPAINVTGLLDTHGTVGAGGAVTLSNSNATGSVSFDNSKTPTQGTATGTFKAGPLVANGGGISTDGITTGGGNLTVSTTGQVTLGTFNSNIATDGITAAVASNGSAGQAAGNVSISGSVVNIDGTLSAVGANGNRGADGTSTSVNAQSGGAGGAGGTIAITASQAINSGSVANGYDIYSYGGNGGAGGNGFGFSAAASGKPGAGGAGGAGGSTGTITLTTTNSTAGGGINTFGQVYTNGGNGGSGGNGGS
;
A
#
# COMPACT_ATOMS: atom_id res chain seq x y z
N ILE A 1 -52.95 15.21 34.57
CA ILE A 1 -52.93 15.34 36.05
C ILE A 1 -51.57 14.81 36.50
N HIS A 2 -50.52 15.63 36.33
CA HIS A 2 -49.72 16.32 37.38
C HIS A 2 -48.99 15.33 38.32
N ALA A 3 -47.67 15.35 38.52
CA ALA A 3 -46.68 16.44 38.65
C ALA A 3 -45.30 16.00 38.07
N ASN A 4 -44.51 16.80 37.36
CA ASN A 4 -43.78 18.06 37.66
C ASN A 4 -42.46 17.86 38.44
N ALA A 5 -41.32 17.99 37.75
CA ALA A 5 -40.08 18.57 38.27
C ALA A 5 -39.24 19.10 37.10
N ASN A 6 -38.82 20.36 37.24
CA ASN A 6 -38.32 21.29 36.23
C ASN A 6 -36.92 21.76 36.68
N ALA A 7 -35.95 21.86 35.77
CA ALA A 7 -34.76 22.69 35.94
C ALA A 7 -34.08 22.98 34.60
N ASN A 8 -34.38 24.15 34.04
CA ASN A 8 -33.67 24.85 32.97
C ASN A 8 -32.46 25.61 33.54
N PHE A 9 -31.35 25.65 32.79
CA PHE A 9 -30.28 26.65 32.94
C PHE A 9 -30.05 27.37 31.59
N PRO A 10 -30.00 28.72 31.54
CA PRO A 10 -29.72 29.46 30.32
C PRO A 10 -28.33 30.13 30.29
N ASN A 11 -27.87 30.37 29.06
CA ASN A 11 -27.01 31.46 28.55
C ASN A 11 -25.66 31.80 29.23
N ALA A 12 -24.57 31.56 28.49
CA ALA A 12 -23.29 32.25 28.65
C ALA A 12 -23.02 33.14 27.43
N ALA A 13 -22.77 34.42 27.71
CA ALA A 13 -22.60 35.51 26.77
C ALA A 13 -21.16 35.63 26.23
N HIS A 14 -21.08 35.89 24.93
CA HIS A 14 -20.35 37.00 24.29
C HIS A 14 -19.26 37.72 25.11
N LEU A 15 -17.98 37.54 24.72
CA LEU A 15 -16.88 38.49 24.97
C LEU A 15 -15.81 38.34 23.88
N SER A 16 -15.90 39.23 22.88
CA SER A 16 -14.91 39.46 21.83
C SER A 16 -14.23 40.80 22.10
N ASN A 17 -12.98 40.80 22.55
CA ASN A 17 -12.03 41.89 22.32
C ASN A 17 -10.70 41.60 23.02
N LEU A 18 -9.64 41.33 22.25
CA LEU A 18 -8.29 41.75 22.57
C LEU A 18 -7.46 41.76 21.27
N SER A 19 -7.01 42.95 20.92
CA SER A 19 -6.12 43.30 19.81
C SER A 19 -4.70 42.73 20.01
N PRO A 20 -3.97 42.33 18.96
CA PRO A 20 -2.52 42.30 18.99
C PRO A 20 -1.95 43.56 18.34
N VAL A 21 -1.45 44.46 19.20
CA VAL A 21 -0.47 45.48 18.83
C VAL A 21 0.82 44.78 18.41
N GLY A 22 1.27 45.07 17.20
CA GLY A 22 2.51 44.53 16.67
C GLY A 22 3.74 45.05 17.43
N GLN A 23 4.78 44.22 17.50
CA GLN A 23 6.15 44.67 17.66
C GLN A 23 7.13 43.75 16.94
N HIS A 24 7.89 44.40 16.06
CA HIS A 24 9.32 44.23 15.79
C HIS A 24 9.84 42.88 15.26
N SER A 25 9.94 42.87 13.93
CA SER A 25 11.05 42.26 13.19
C SER A 25 12.38 42.89 13.62
N LEU A 26 13.33 42.08 14.10
CA LEU A 26 14.78 42.19 13.89
C LEU A 26 15.49 41.17 14.80
N PHE A 27 15.84 40.00 14.27
CA PHE A 27 17.15 39.38 14.53
C PHE A 27 17.39 38.24 13.51
N LYS A 28 18.21 38.59 12.52
CA LYS A 28 18.85 37.65 11.58
C LYS A 28 20.15 37.24 12.27
N GLY A 29 20.24 35.99 12.71
CA GLY A 29 21.41 35.50 13.45
C GLY A 29 21.59 34.00 13.30
N LEU A 30 22.51 33.63 12.40
CA LEU A 30 23.19 32.35 12.26
C LEU A 30 23.12 31.42 13.50
N LEU A 31 22.39 30.31 13.38
CA LEU A 31 22.63 29.10 14.18
C LEU A 31 22.46 27.89 13.26
N HIS A 32 23.58 27.41 12.72
CA HIS A 32 23.71 26.04 12.27
C HIS A 32 23.68 25.16 13.52
N ALA A 33 22.50 24.64 13.87
CA ALA A 33 22.37 23.59 14.86
C ALA A 33 22.92 22.29 14.26
N SER A 34 24.21 22.05 14.48
CA SER A 34 24.76 20.69 14.48
C SER A 34 23.95 19.87 15.47
N ASN A 35 23.24 18.87 14.95
CA ASN A 35 22.47 17.91 15.71
C ASN A 35 23.45 16.98 16.46
N ALA A 36 24.09 17.51 17.49
CA ALA A 36 24.89 16.74 18.43
C ALA A 36 23.89 15.98 19.31
N GLN A 37 23.61 14.73 18.95
CA GLN A 37 22.90 13.82 19.83
C GLN A 37 23.66 13.76 21.16
N HIS A 38 22.98 14.15 22.23
CA HIS A 38 23.48 13.97 23.58
C HIS A 38 23.81 12.48 23.80
N PRO A 39 25.01 12.13 24.30
CA PRO A 39 25.31 10.76 24.64
C PRO A 39 24.38 10.36 25.79
N LEU A 40 23.50 9.41 25.53
CA LEU A 40 22.73 8.74 26.58
C LEU A 40 23.73 8.21 27.61
N THR A 41 23.61 8.65 28.85
CA THR A 41 24.37 8.13 29.98
C THR A 41 24.18 6.62 30.04
N ALA A 42 25.20 5.88 29.61
CA ALA A 42 25.18 4.43 29.55
C ALA A 42 24.92 3.88 30.96
N THR A 43 23.82 3.15 31.11
CA THR A 43 23.60 2.28 32.27
C THR A 43 24.82 1.36 32.38
N ALA A 44 25.50 1.39 33.53
CA ALA A 44 26.67 0.53 33.74
C ALA A 44 26.24 -0.94 33.62
N TYR A 45 26.72 -1.64 32.59
CA TYR A 45 26.48 -3.08 32.44
C TYR A 45 27.18 -3.82 33.58
N SER A 46 26.45 -4.62 34.35
CA SER A 46 27.03 -5.49 35.38
C SER A 46 27.62 -6.74 34.70
N GLY A 47 28.88 -6.67 34.27
CA GLY A 47 29.60 -7.81 33.73
C GLY A 47 30.99 -7.43 33.22
N ALA A 48 31.89 -8.40 33.13
CA ALA A 48 33.24 -8.15 32.64
C ALA A 48 33.26 -7.89 31.13
N ASN A 49 34.19 -7.03 30.70
CA ASN A 49 34.43 -6.78 29.27
C ASN A 49 35.58 -7.65 28.77
N LEU A 50 35.24 -8.76 28.12
CA LEU A 50 36.19 -9.65 27.47
C LEU A 50 36.57 -9.09 26.11
N ASN A 51 37.43 -8.07 26.10
CA ASN A 51 37.91 -7.44 24.88
C ASN A 51 39.22 -8.07 24.40
N LEU A 52 39.15 -9.00 23.44
CA LEU A 52 40.33 -9.70 22.91
C LEU A 52 41.29 -8.80 22.13
N THR A 53 40.90 -7.58 21.78
CA THR A 53 41.81 -6.59 21.16
C THR A 53 42.51 -5.71 22.21
N SER A 54 42.17 -5.83 23.49
CA SER A 54 42.67 -4.95 24.54
C SER A 54 44.02 -5.42 25.09
N PRO A 55 45.05 -4.56 25.12
CA PRO A 55 46.32 -4.85 25.79
C PRO A 55 46.27 -4.61 27.31
N GLN A 56 45.09 -4.34 27.88
CA GLN A 56 44.96 -3.99 29.31
C GLN A 56 44.95 -5.24 30.20
N LEU A 57 45.83 -5.25 31.20
CA LEU A 57 45.96 -6.32 32.20
C LEU A 57 44.91 -6.18 33.32
N ASN A 58 43.67 -6.57 33.02
CA ASN A 58 42.52 -6.34 33.91
C ASN A 58 42.13 -7.57 34.74
N PHE A 59 42.72 -8.75 34.51
CA PHE A 59 42.25 -10.00 35.10
C PHE A 59 43.34 -10.65 35.94
N LEU A 60 43.03 -11.08 37.17
CA LEU A 60 43.98 -11.78 38.01
C LEU A 60 43.89 -13.30 37.75
N ALA A 61 44.99 -13.94 37.37
CA ALA A 61 45.02 -15.37 37.07
C ALA A 61 44.57 -16.24 38.27
N GLY A 62 44.81 -15.80 39.50
CA GLY A 62 44.36 -16.48 40.72
C GLY A 62 42.85 -16.58 40.90
N ASN A 63 42.05 -15.89 40.06
CA ASN A 63 40.60 -16.05 40.04
C ASN A 63 40.15 -17.27 39.22
N LEU A 64 41.06 -17.89 38.45
CA LEU A 64 40.79 -19.13 37.72
C LEU A 64 40.75 -20.32 38.70
N GLY A 65 39.70 -21.13 38.61
CA GLY A 65 39.54 -22.28 39.50
C GLY A 65 40.65 -23.33 39.30
N ASN A 66 41.21 -23.87 40.39
CA ASN A 66 42.26 -24.89 40.38
C ASN A 66 43.56 -24.48 39.67
N PHE A 67 43.89 -23.19 39.67
CA PHE A 67 45.08 -22.67 39.02
C PHE A 67 46.36 -22.87 39.86
N GLY A 68 47.43 -23.36 39.22
CA GLY A 68 48.78 -23.44 39.80
C GLY A 68 49.73 -22.47 39.10
N SER A 69 50.52 -23.01 38.17
CA SER A 69 51.25 -22.23 37.17
C SER A 69 51.05 -22.84 35.80
N ILE A 70 50.86 -22.02 34.78
CA ILE A 70 50.71 -22.48 33.40
C ILE A 70 51.62 -21.67 32.50
N THR A 71 52.14 -22.29 31.45
CA THR A 71 52.88 -21.55 30.41
C THR A 71 51.97 -21.34 29.21
N ILE A 72 51.90 -20.10 28.75
CA ILE A 72 51.21 -19.69 27.51
C ILE A 72 52.20 -19.00 26.57
N ASP A 73 51.84 -18.93 25.29
CA ASP A 73 52.60 -18.24 24.27
C ASP A 73 52.04 -16.83 24.05
N VAL A 74 52.86 -15.81 24.35
CA VAL A 74 52.56 -14.39 24.12
C VAL A 74 53.58 -13.84 23.13
N GLY A 75 53.14 -13.51 21.92
CA GLY A 75 54.01 -13.14 20.81
C GLY A 75 54.89 -14.31 20.35
N LYS A 76 56.17 -14.27 20.69
CA LYS A 76 57.16 -15.33 20.41
C LYS A 76 57.82 -15.84 21.69
N THR A 77 57.27 -15.50 22.85
CA THR A 77 57.84 -15.82 24.16
C THR A 77 56.89 -16.70 24.96
N HIS A 78 57.45 -17.72 25.61
CA HIS A 78 56.76 -18.54 26.59
C HIS A 78 56.67 -17.77 27.91
N GLU A 79 55.45 -17.45 28.35
CA GLU A 79 55.19 -16.74 29.59
C GLU A 79 54.56 -17.68 30.62
N THR A 80 55.20 -17.79 31.79
CA THR A 80 54.66 -18.57 32.90
C THR A 80 53.75 -17.69 33.75
N VAL A 81 52.46 -17.98 33.69
CA VAL A 81 51.41 -17.31 34.46
C VAL A 81 51.29 -18.00 35.82
N GLY A 82 51.43 -17.24 36.91
CA GLY A 82 51.20 -17.67 38.28
C GLY A 82 49.98 -16.99 38.90
N LEU A 83 49.61 -17.39 40.12
CA LEU A 83 48.40 -16.90 40.83
C LEU A 83 48.28 -15.36 40.90
N ASN A 84 49.39 -14.63 40.94
CA ASN A 84 49.41 -13.17 41.07
C ASN A 84 49.62 -12.44 39.72
N THR A 85 49.74 -13.16 38.62
CA THR A 85 49.92 -12.56 37.30
C THR A 85 48.61 -11.89 36.86
N LYS A 86 48.71 -10.63 36.43
CA LYS A 86 47.60 -9.95 35.75
C LYS A 86 47.66 -10.27 34.27
N LEU A 87 46.50 -10.50 33.68
CA LEU A 87 46.32 -10.96 32.31
C LEU A 87 45.44 -9.98 31.54
N THR A 88 45.73 -9.86 30.26
CA THR A 88 44.81 -9.33 29.25
C THR A 88 43.65 -10.32 29.02
N ALA A 89 42.62 -9.88 28.31
CA ALA A 89 41.50 -10.74 27.93
C ALA A 89 41.96 -11.94 27.08
N ALA A 90 42.88 -11.72 26.13
CA ALA A 90 43.35 -12.78 25.23
C ALA A 90 44.24 -13.79 25.97
N GLU A 91 45.12 -13.31 26.86
CA GLU A 91 45.92 -14.18 27.73
C GLU A 91 45.04 -15.00 28.67
N LEU A 92 44.01 -14.41 29.26
CA LEU A 92 43.04 -15.14 30.09
C LEU A 92 42.37 -16.28 29.30
N VAL A 93 41.95 -16.02 28.06
CA VAL A 93 41.37 -17.04 27.18
C VAL A 93 42.40 -18.12 26.82
N ALA A 94 43.66 -17.76 26.56
CA ALA A 94 44.72 -18.75 26.30
C ALA A 94 44.98 -19.65 27.50
N VAL A 95 45.07 -19.08 28.71
CA VAL A 95 45.21 -19.85 29.94
C VAL A 95 44.07 -20.85 30.07
N GLU A 96 42.83 -20.40 29.87
CA GLU A 96 41.66 -21.27 30.02
C GLU A 96 41.58 -22.34 28.92
N GLN A 97 42.07 -22.08 27.70
CA GLN A 97 42.22 -23.09 26.65
C GLN A 97 43.19 -24.21 27.06
N VAL A 98 44.35 -23.83 27.60
CA VAL A 98 45.35 -24.79 28.06
C VAL A 98 44.82 -25.56 29.28
N LEU A 99 44.12 -24.91 30.21
CA LEU A 99 43.50 -25.58 31.36
C LEU A 99 42.40 -26.56 30.93
N ALA A 100 41.45 -26.12 30.11
CA ALA A 100 40.28 -26.91 29.71
C ALA A 100 40.64 -28.15 28.87
N SER A 101 41.76 -28.11 28.15
CA SER A 101 42.25 -29.24 27.34
C SER A 101 43.30 -30.11 28.05
N SER A 102 43.69 -29.76 29.28
CA SER A 102 44.63 -30.57 30.05
C SER A 102 43.97 -31.85 30.57
N VAL A 103 44.55 -33.00 30.24
CA VAL A 103 44.10 -34.31 30.73
C VAL A 103 45.28 -34.97 31.44
N GLY A 104 45.19 -35.07 32.78
CA GLY A 104 46.29 -35.59 33.60
C GLY A 104 47.51 -34.66 33.60
N ASN A 105 48.70 -35.19 33.28
CA ASN A 105 49.96 -34.43 33.22
C ASN A 105 50.29 -33.89 31.81
N VAL A 106 49.37 -34.01 30.85
CA VAL A 106 49.56 -33.47 29.50
C VAL A 106 49.04 -32.05 29.48
N GLN A 107 49.93 -31.09 29.22
CA GLN A 107 49.56 -29.68 29.06
C GLN A 107 48.61 -29.55 27.86
N GLY A 108 47.50 -28.84 28.07
CA GLY A 108 46.57 -28.54 27.00
C GLY A 108 47.18 -27.68 25.88
N THR A 109 46.41 -27.49 24.81
CA THR A 109 46.87 -26.74 23.63
C THR A 109 46.28 -25.34 23.62
N GLN A 110 47.12 -24.32 23.46
CA GLN A 110 46.70 -22.97 23.14
C GLN A 110 46.42 -22.86 21.63
N SER A 111 45.22 -22.43 21.27
CA SER A 111 44.85 -22.19 19.86
C SER A 111 44.69 -20.72 19.52
N ILE A 112 44.45 -19.85 20.50
CA ILE A 112 44.47 -18.39 20.30
C ILE A 112 45.90 -17.88 20.17
N VAL A 113 46.17 -17.03 19.18
CA VAL A 113 47.49 -16.44 18.95
C VAL A 113 47.51 -15.04 19.54
N ILE A 114 48.36 -14.83 20.55
CA ILE A 114 48.47 -13.56 21.27
C ILE A 114 49.69 -12.80 20.72
N GLY A 115 49.51 -11.51 20.42
CA GLY A 115 50.61 -10.62 20.02
C GLY A 115 51.48 -10.21 21.20
N ALA A 116 52.63 -9.59 20.94
CA ALA A 116 53.57 -9.16 21.98
C ALA A 116 53.02 -8.09 22.96
N ASN A 117 51.87 -7.47 22.64
CA ASN A 117 51.17 -6.51 23.49
C ASN A 117 50.01 -7.13 24.29
N GLY A 118 49.87 -8.46 24.28
CA GLY A 118 48.79 -9.17 24.95
C GLY A 118 47.45 -9.16 24.21
N ALA A 119 47.32 -8.52 23.05
CA ALA A 119 46.09 -8.58 22.24
C ALA A 119 46.05 -9.83 21.35
N ALA A 120 44.87 -10.39 21.11
CA ALA A 120 44.71 -11.49 20.16
C ALA A 120 44.96 -11.00 18.73
N THR A 121 45.76 -11.75 17.97
CA THR A 121 46.13 -11.44 16.57
C THR A 121 45.67 -12.54 15.59
N GLY A 122 45.18 -13.66 16.10
CA GLY A 122 44.60 -14.74 15.32
C GLY A 122 44.27 -15.97 16.16
N GLY A 123 44.08 -17.11 15.49
CA GLY A 123 43.83 -18.39 16.14
C GLY A 123 42.34 -18.68 16.38
N THR A 124 42.06 -19.73 17.14
CA THR A 124 40.69 -20.22 17.37
C THR A 124 40.33 -20.20 18.85
N VAL A 125 39.09 -19.89 19.19
CA VAL A 125 38.50 -19.99 20.53
C VAL A 125 37.22 -20.82 20.45
N SER A 126 37.15 -21.95 21.12
CA SER A 126 35.91 -22.74 21.19
C SER A 126 35.12 -22.39 22.45
N LEU A 127 34.00 -21.67 22.30
CA LEU A 127 33.07 -21.42 23.39
C LEU A 127 32.25 -22.70 23.65
N ASN A 128 32.57 -23.35 24.74
CA ASN A 128 31.84 -24.50 25.27
C ASN A 128 31.53 -24.27 26.74
N SER A 129 30.72 -25.16 27.34
CA SER A 129 30.24 -24.99 28.72
C SER A 129 31.35 -24.98 29.75
N GLY A 130 32.47 -25.64 29.45
CA GLY A 130 33.68 -25.61 30.28
C GLY A 130 34.33 -24.23 30.27
N LEU A 131 34.68 -23.72 29.07
CA LEU A 131 35.35 -22.42 28.91
C LEU A 131 34.50 -21.27 29.47
N VAL A 132 33.21 -21.21 29.14
CA VAL A 132 32.34 -20.11 29.61
C VAL A 132 32.16 -20.16 31.12
N LYS A 133 31.98 -21.35 31.72
CA LYS A 133 31.92 -21.47 33.19
C LYS A 133 33.24 -21.06 33.85
N GLY A 134 34.38 -21.39 33.24
CA GLY A 134 35.70 -20.95 33.69
C GLY A 134 35.84 -19.43 33.70
N LEU A 135 35.47 -18.79 32.59
CA LEU A 135 35.47 -17.34 32.45
C LEU A 135 34.49 -16.67 33.41
N ASP A 136 33.27 -17.20 33.55
CA ASP A 136 32.26 -16.67 34.47
C ASP A 136 32.72 -16.73 35.93
N ASN A 137 33.40 -17.81 36.33
CA ASN A 137 33.99 -17.90 37.67
C ASN A 137 35.10 -16.87 37.90
N ALA A 138 35.90 -16.59 36.87
CA ALA A 138 37.04 -15.69 36.98
C ALA A 138 36.66 -14.21 36.94
N LEU A 139 35.60 -13.89 36.20
CA LEU A 139 35.21 -12.54 35.81
C LEU A 139 33.88 -12.06 36.41
N GLY A 140 33.08 -12.98 36.95
CA GLY A 140 31.63 -12.83 36.95
C GLY A 140 31.08 -13.04 35.53
N SER A 141 29.76 -12.92 35.36
CA SER A 141 29.14 -13.07 34.04
C SER A 141 29.79 -12.15 33.01
N ILE A 142 30.11 -12.69 31.82
CA ILE A 142 30.66 -11.91 30.72
C ILE A 142 29.61 -10.90 30.26
N GLY A 143 29.88 -9.61 30.48
CA GLY A 143 28.99 -8.53 30.06
C GLY A 143 29.20 -8.14 28.60
N SER A 144 30.43 -8.23 28.08
CA SER A 144 30.69 -7.90 26.67
C SER A 144 31.84 -8.72 26.10
N LEU A 145 31.80 -8.97 24.80
CA LEU A 145 32.81 -9.68 24.05
C LEU A 145 33.23 -8.84 22.84
N THR A 146 34.53 -8.63 22.67
CA THR A 146 35.10 -8.11 21.42
C THR A 146 36.02 -9.15 20.80
N VAL A 147 35.63 -9.68 19.64
CA VAL A 147 36.42 -10.63 18.84
C VAL A 147 37.36 -9.86 17.94
N ALA A 148 38.66 -10.15 18.04
CA ALA A 148 39.70 -9.50 17.25
C ALA A 148 39.72 -9.98 15.79
N HIS A 149 40.34 -9.20 14.92
CA HIS A 149 40.60 -9.62 13.53
C HIS A 149 41.38 -10.95 13.51
N ASN A 150 41.09 -11.78 12.52
CA ASN A 150 41.68 -13.11 12.31
C ASN A 150 41.47 -14.13 13.45
N VAL A 151 40.74 -13.77 14.51
CA VAL A 151 40.32 -14.73 15.53
C VAL A 151 39.03 -15.40 15.07
N THR A 152 38.99 -16.72 15.15
CA THR A 152 37.78 -17.52 14.91
C THR A 152 37.23 -18.01 16.23
N VAL A 153 36.00 -17.63 16.56
CA VAL A 153 35.25 -18.16 17.70
C VAL A 153 34.34 -19.26 17.18
N VAL A 154 34.42 -20.47 17.73
CA VAL A 154 33.48 -21.56 17.46
C VAL A 154 32.55 -21.68 18.66
N ASP A 155 31.30 -21.27 18.49
CA ASP A 155 30.27 -21.40 19.51
C ASP A 155 29.58 -22.75 19.39
N SER A 156 29.43 -23.43 20.52
CA SER A 156 28.73 -24.70 20.64
C SER A 156 27.79 -24.74 21.85
N LEU A 157 27.62 -23.58 22.50
CA LEU A 157 26.67 -23.35 23.55
C LEU A 157 25.37 -22.99 22.86
N SER A 158 24.38 -23.87 22.80
CA SER A 158 23.08 -23.62 22.16
C SER A 158 22.48 -22.21 22.39
N THR A 159 22.89 -21.54 23.49
CA THR A 159 22.75 -20.11 23.68
C THR A 159 24.00 -19.52 24.34
N PHE A 160 24.53 -18.44 23.78
CA PHE A 160 25.57 -17.59 24.36
C PHE A 160 25.01 -16.17 24.57
N ASP A 161 24.77 -15.81 25.85
CA ASP A 161 24.08 -14.57 26.24
C ASP A 161 25.03 -13.59 26.95
N LEU A 162 25.04 -12.34 26.48
CA LEU A 162 25.86 -11.24 26.97
C LEU A 162 24.95 -10.10 27.45
N SER A 163 25.13 -9.64 28.68
CA SER A 163 24.31 -8.54 29.22
C SER A 163 24.55 -7.17 28.54
N GLY A 164 25.67 -7.04 27.81
CA GLY A 164 26.17 -5.82 27.17
C GLY A 164 26.39 -5.98 25.67
N LYS A 165 27.62 -5.86 25.17
CA LYS A 165 27.88 -5.74 23.72
C LYS A 165 28.67 -6.91 23.16
N LEU A 166 28.28 -7.39 21.98
CA LEU A 166 29.10 -8.22 21.09
C LEU A 166 29.67 -7.35 19.97
N VAL A 167 30.99 -7.29 19.84
CA VAL A 167 31.68 -6.66 18.70
C VAL A 167 32.53 -7.71 18.00
N ASN A 168 32.26 -7.96 16.73
CA ASN A 168 32.98 -8.93 15.95
C ASN A 168 33.78 -8.26 14.82
N PHE A 169 35.11 -8.35 14.91
CA PHE A 169 36.04 -8.03 13.81
C PHE A 169 36.63 -9.29 13.15
N GLY A 170 36.38 -10.47 13.72
CA GLY A 170 36.93 -11.75 13.28
C GLY A 170 35.87 -12.66 12.67
N SER A 171 35.88 -13.93 13.04
CA SER A 171 34.86 -14.91 12.64
C SER A 171 34.20 -15.50 13.87
N ILE A 172 32.88 -15.63 13.86
CA ILE A 172 32.10 -16.41 14.83
C ILE A 172 31.37 -17.49 14.03
N GLN A 173 31.59 -18.74 14.40
CA GLN A 173 31.00 -19.92 13.77
C GLN A 173 30.07 -20.61 14.75
N THR A 174 28.78 -20.66 14.44
CA THR A 174 27.77 -21.33 15.26
C THR A 174 27.70 -22.81 14.92
N ALA A 175 27.88 -23.66 15.93
CA ALA A 175 27.97 -25.10 15.78
C ALA A 175 26.97 -25.83 16.69
N ALA A 176 26.51 -26.98 16.25
CA ALA A 176 25.63 -27.85 17.03
C ALA A 176 26.05 -29.32 16.91
N GLY A 177 25.55 -30.17 17.80
CA GLY A 177 25.79 -31.62 17.74
C GLY A 177 25.00 -32.36 16.66
N SER A 178 24.01 -31.71 16.03
CA SER A 178 23.19 -32.27 14.95
C SER A 178 22.61 -31.19 14.05
N THR A 179 22.23 -31.56 12.83
CA THR A 179 21.79 -30.63 11.79
C THR A 179 20.41 -30.07 12.09
N GLY A 180 20.17 -28.80 11.75
CA GLY A 180 18.86 -28.14 11.94
C GLY A 180 18.63 -27.62 13.36
N LEU A 181 19.60 -27.76 14.27
CA LEU A 181 19.57 -27.08 15.55
C LEU A 181 19.89 -25.59 15.36
N VAL A 182 19.32 -24.77 16.24
CA VAL A 182 19.55 -23.33 16.30
C VAL A 182 20.55 -23.02 17.40
N ASP A 183 21.49 -22.13 17.11
CA ASP A 183 22.45 -21.60 18.07
C ASP A 183 22.24 -20.08 18.20
N THR A 184 22.12 -19.60 19.45
CA THR A 184 21.67 -18.23 19.75
C THR A 184 22.79 -17.39 20.33
N LEU A 185 23.19 -16.35 19.61
CA LEU A 185 24.04 -15.26 20.11
C LEU A 185 23.16 -14.12 20.61
N ALA A 186 23.12 -13.90 21.92
CA ALA A 186 22.35 -12.83 22.54
C ALA A 186 23.26 -11.74 23.13
N ALA A 187 22.92 -10.47 22.89
CA ALA A 187 23.60 -9.32 23.48
C ALA A 187 22.65 -8.11 23.59
N ALA A 188 23.00 -7.09 24.38
CA ALA A 188 22.30 -5.81 24.30
C ALA A 188 22.51 -5.11 22.95
N ASN A 189 23.72 -5.20 22.38
CA ASN A 189 24.04 -4.71 21.03
C ASN A 189 24.96 -5.71 20.32
N ILE A 190 24.66 -6.02 19.06
CA ILE A 190 25.51 -6.86 18.21
C ILE A 190 26.07 -5.98 17.10
N VAL A 191 27.40 -5.92 16.99
CA VAL A 191 28.11 -5.21 15.94
C VAL A 191 29.01 -6.18 15.20
N ASN A 192 28.65 -6.51 13.96
CA ASN A 192 29.51 -7.25 13.04
C ASN A 192 30.22 -6.23 12.13
N ALA A 193 31.48 -5.94 12.42
CA ALA A 193 32.25 -4.92 11.73
C ALA A 193 32.58 -5.33 10.28
N ALA A 194 33.06 -4.38 9.48
CA ALA A 194 33.57 -4.69 8.13
C ALA A 194 34.72 -5.71 8.23
N GLY A 195 34.66 -6.76 7.41
CA GLY A 195 35.58 -7.91 7.48
C GLY A 195 35.19 -8.98 8.53
N GLY A 196 34.29 -8.65 9.46
CA GLY A 196 33.73 -9.62 10.41
C GLY A 196 32.80 -10.63 9.74
N SER A 197 32.78 -11.86 10.25
CA SER A 197 31.84 -12.91 9.82
C SER A 197 31.12 -13.54 11.02
N ILE A 198 29.81 -13.72 10.91
CA ILE A 198 29.02 -14.58 11.80
C ILE A 198 28.35 -15.61 10.90
N SER A 199 28.71 -16.89 11.02
CA SER A 199 28.23 -17.92 10.11
C SER A 199 27.91 -19.25 10.79
N SER A 200 27.14 -20.12 10.14
CA SER A 200 27.13 -21.54 10.50
C SER A 200 28.54 -22.13 10.41
N TYR A 201 28.85 -23.10 11.26
CA TYR A 201 30.10 -23.84 11.24
C TYR A 201 30.28 -24.61 9.92
N THR A 202 31.48 -24.48 9.32
CA THR A 202 31.86 -25.12 8.05
C THR A 202 33.03 -26.10 8.21
N GLY A 203 33.36 -26.50 9.44
CA GLY A 203 34.53 -27.34 9.69
C GLY A 203 34.41 -28.75 9.11
N THR A 204 35.53 -29.46 9.12
CA THR A 204 35.67 -30.79 8.51
C THR A 204 34.93 -31.86 9.31
N ALA A 205 34.42 -32.89 8.62
CA ALA A 205 33.62 -34.01 9.16
C ALA A 205 34.28 -34.85 10.29
N THR A 206 35.49 -34.50 10.72
CA THR A 206 36.19 -35.13 11.84
C THR A 206 35.71 -34.64 13.20
N SER A 207 35.02 -33.49 13.27
CA SER A 207 34.34 -33.05 14.50
C SER A 207 32.91 -33.60 14.51
N SER A 208 32.38 -33.91 15.70
CA SER A 208 30.96 -34.23 15.89
C SER A 208 30.05 -33.00 15.74
N LEU A 209 30.62 -31.86 15.35
CA LEU A 209 29.94 -30.59 15.21
C LEU A 209 29.50 -30.41 13.77
N VAL A 210 28.31 -29.85 13.60
CA VAL A 210 27.75 -29.45 12.32
C VAL A 210 27.31 -27.99 12.39
N GLY A 211 27.11 -27.36 11.24
CA GLY A 211 26.60 -25.99 11.17
C GLY A 211 25.20 -25.89 11.77
N ALA A 212 25.07 -25.00 12.77
CA ALA A 212 23.77 -24.64 13.34
C ALA A 212 23.10 -23.54 12.51
N ASP A 213 21.77 -23.47 12.58
CA ASP A 213 21.03 -22.28 12.19
C ASP A 213 21.43 -21.13 13.12
N VAL A 214 21.75 -19.97 12.55
CA VAL A 214 22.16 -18.80 13.34
C VAL A 214 20.93 -18.07 13.88
N ALA A 215 20.90 -17.81 15.19
CA ALA A 215 19.97 -16.88 15.82
C ALA A 215 20.72 -15.74 16.50
N LEU A 216 20.33 -14.49 16.20
CA LEU A 216 20.92 -13.27 16.76
C LEU A 216 19.84 -12.52 17.53
N THR A 217 20.03 -12.38 18.85
CA THR A 217 19.10 -11.62 19.70
C THR A 217 19.79 -10.38 20.22
N ALA A 218 19.43 -9.20 19.70
CA ALA A 218 19.96 -7.92 20.15
C ALA A 218 18.89 -7.08 20.83
N LEU A 219 19.06 -6.78 22.13
CA LEU A 219 18.05 -6.01 22.89
C LEU A 219 17.78 -4.63 22.28
N ASN A 220 18.84 -3.93 21.84
CA ASN A 220 18.75 -2.56 21.35
C ASN A 220 19.02 -2.48 19.85
N SER A 221 20.09 -3.08 19.35
CA SER A 221 20.45 -2.96 17.94
C SER A 221 21.38 -4.05 17.42
N LEU A 222 21.20 -4.38 16.14
CA LEU A 222 22.14 -5.14 15.33
C LEU A 222 22.70 -4.24 14.22
N THR A 223 24.02 -4.04 14.21
CA THR A 223 24.74 -3.33 13.13
C THR A 223 25.62 -4.31 12.38
N ASN A 224 25.37 -4.49 11.08
CA ASN A 224 26.16 -5.34 10.21
C ASN A 224 26.85 -4.52 9.12
N ALA A 225 28.17 -4.59 9.07
CA ALA A 225 29.01 -4.11 7.98
C ALA A 225 29.86 -5.24 7.36
N GLY A 226 29.80 -6.45 7.94
CA GLY A 226 30.49 -7.64 7.47
C GLY A 226 29.54 -8.65 6.81
N THR A 227 29.79 -9.93 7.03
CA THR A 227 28.91 -11.03 6.56
C THR A 227 28.22 -11.70 7.74
N ILE A 228 26.90 -11.84 7.65
CA ILE A 228 26.10 -12.70 8.52
C ILE A 228 25.44 -13.75 7.62
N SER A 229 25.65 -15.03 7.87
CA SER A 229 25.12 -16.09 7.00
C SER A 229 24.68 -17.33 7.77
N SER A 230 23.59 -17.96 7.36
CA SER A 230 23.17 -19.26 7.89
C SER A 230 23.03 -20.29 6.77
N ASN A 231 23.42 -21.54 7.02
CA ASN A 231 23.21 -22.64 6.07
C ASN A 231 21.72 -22.97 5.92
N GLY A 232 20.95 -22.94 7.01
CA GLY A 232 19.49 -23.08 7.02
C GLY A 232 18.81 -21.74 7.25
N ASN A 233 18.03 -21.61 8.33
CA ASN A 233 17.36 -20.34 8.66
C ASN A 233 18.31 -19.39 9.41
N LEU A 234 18.15 -18.09 9.17
CA LEU A 234 18.77 -17.04 9.95
C LEU A 234 17.69 -16.28 10.72
N ASN A 235 17.73 -16.32 12.05
CA ASN A 235 16.78 -15.62 12.90
C ASN A 235 17.44 -14.38 13.52
N ILE A 236 16.81 -13.21 13.41
CA ILE A 236 17.27 -11.95 13.97
C ILE A 236 16.13 -11.38 14.81
N SER A 237 16.37 -11.14 16.09
CA SER A 237 15.44 -10.46 16.99
C SER A 237 16.09 -9.16 17.46
N ALA A 238 15.68 -8.03 16.90
CA ALA A 238 16.21 -6.71 17.25
C ALA A 238 15.24 -5.58 16.85
N PRO A 239 15.07 -4.53 17.67
CA PRO A 239 14.22 -3.39 17.29
C PRO A 239 14.88 -2.48 16.25
N VAL A 240 16.21 -2.47 16.15
CA VAL A 240 16.95 -1.72 15.13
C VAL A 240 17.95 -2.63 14.44
N VAL A 241 17.88 -2.69 13.11
CA VAL A 241 18.83 -3.41 12.26
C VAL A 241 19.42 -2.44 11.24
N VAL A 242 20.74 -2.21 11.30
CA VAL A 242 21.48 -1.43 10.32
C VAL A 242 22.35 -2.39 9.51
N ASN A 243 22.00 -2.65 8.25
CA ASN A 243 22.76 -3.53 7.36
C ASN A 243 23.43 -2.74 6.23
N THR A 244 24.75 -2.70 6.24
CA THR A 244 25.59 -2.19 5.14
C THR A 244 26.45 -3.30 4.51
N GLY A 245 26.44 -4.51 5.08
CA GLY A 245 27.14 -5.69 4.60
C GLY A 245 26.21 -6.69 3.92
N ALA A 246 26.53 -7.99 4.07
CA ALA A 246 25.74 -9.10 3.55
C ALA A 246 25.03 -9.84 4.69
N ILE A 247 23.75 -10.12 4.49
CA ILE A 247 22.93 -11.01 5.35
C ILE A 247 22.38 -12.12 4.44
N SER A 248 22.61 -13.39 4.75
CA SER A 248 22.17 -14.49 3.89
C SER A 248 21.68 -15.74 4.61
N ALA A 249 20.76 -16.45 3.98
CA ALA A 249 20.31 -17.80 4.33
C ALA A 249 20.32 -18.66 3.07
N SER A 250 21.22 -19.64 2.97
CA SER A 250 21.45 -20.35 1.70
C SER A 250 20.34 -21.34 1.33
N ALA A 251 19.79 -22.04 2.33
CA ALA A 251 18.75 -23.06 2.13
C ALA A 251 17.43 -22.76 2.87
N GLY A 252 17.40 -21.72 3.70
CA GLY A 252 16.23 -21.39 4.53
C GLY A 252 15.78 -19.94 4.39
N ASN A 253 15.07 -19.48 5.41
CA ASN A 253 14.52 -18.13 5.46
C ASN A 253 15.43 -17.18 6.26
N ILE A 254 15.31 -15.89 5.98
CA ILE A 254 15.77 -14.86 6.91
C ILE A 254 14.53 -14.36 7.67
N ASN A 255 14.52 -14.52 8.98
CA ASN A 255 13.42 -14.09 9.85
C ASN A 255 13.90 -12.94 10.74
N VAL A 256 13.34 -11.75 10.56
CA VAL A 256 13.64 -10.55 11.35
C VAL A 256 12.40 -10.18 12.15
N ALA A 257 12.52 -10.18 13.47
CA ALA A 257 11.43 -9.86 14.38
C ALA A 257 11.82 -8.77 15.37
N SER A 258 10.83 -8.01 15.84
CA SER A 258 10.96 -7.14 17.00
C SER A 258 9.71 -7.26 17.90
N PRO A 259 9.86 -7.28 19.23
CA PRO A 259 8.72 -7.17 20.14
C PRO A 259 8.11 -5.76 20.17
N SER A 260 8.78 -4.76 19.59
CA SER A 260 8.35 -3.37 19.49
C SER A 260 8.46 -2.91 18.02
N THR A 261 8.55 -1.60 17.78
CA THR A 261 8.85 -1.08 16.44
C THR A 261 10.12 -1.73 15.88
N LEU A 262 10.06 -2.15 14.62
CA LEU A 262 11.20 -2.67 13.87
C LEU A 262 11.69 -1.62 12.88
N ASN A 263 12.94 -1.17 13.04
CA ASN A 263 13.59 -0.24 12.12
C ASN A 263 14.75 -0.93 11.40
N VAL A 264 14.57 -1.23 10.13
CA VAL A 264 15.60 -1.79 9.25
C VAL A 264 16.12 -0.70 8.33
N SER A 265 17.44 -0.53 8.25
CA SER A 265 18.06 0.48 7.39
C SER A 265 19.40 0.02 6.82
N GLY A 266 19.85 0.72 5.78
CA GLY A 266 21.16 0.53 5.16
C GLY A 266 21.09 -0.18 3.80
N ALA A 267 22.14 0.01 2.99
CA ALA A 267 22.19 -0.43 1.59
C ALA A 267 22.71 -1.87 1.40
N GLY A 268 22.86 -2.63 2.49
CA GLY A 268 23.36 -4.00 2.46
C GLY A 268 22.41 -4.97 1.74
N ALA A 269 22.97 -6.08 1.26
CA ALA A 269 22.22 -7.11 0.57
C ALA A 269 21.68 -8.16 1.56
N TRP A 270 20.44 -8.57 1.34
CA TRP A 270 19.75 -9.65 2.04
C TRP A 270 19.41 -10.74 1.04
N THR A 271 19.90 -11.96 1.23
CA THR A 271 19.77 -13.04 0.24
C THR A 271 19.22 -14.32 0.86
N ALA A 272 18.03 -14.72 0.42
CA ALA A 272 17.38 -15.99 0.72
C ALA A 272 16.78 -16.57 -0.57
N ASN A 273 17.60 -16.80 -1.60
CA ASN A 273 17.13 -17.22 -2.93
C ASN A 273 16.26 -18.49 -2.92
N ASN A 274 16.49 -19.39 -1.96
CA ASN A 274 15.74 -20.63 -1.78
C ASN A 274 14.65 -20.55 -0.71
N GLY A 275 14.40 -19.36 -0.17
CA GLY A 275 13.41 -19.14 0.89
C GLY A 275 12.81 -17.74 0.84
N ASN A 276 12.31 -17.30 1.99
CA ASN A 276 11.65 -16.02 2.18
C ASN A 276 12.48 -15.10 3.07
N ILE A 277 12.24 -13.80 2.92
CA ILE A 277 12.70 -12.78 3.87
C ILE A 277 11.45 -12.28 4.61
N ASN A 278 11.41 -12.48 5.92
CA ASN A 278 10.26 -12.18 6.75
C ASN A 278 10.61 -11.07 7.75
N PHE A 279 9.81 -10.01 7.77
CA PHE A 279 9.88 -8.93 8.77
C PHE A 279 8.60 -8.95 9.59
N SER A 280 8.71 -9.07 10.91
CA SER A 280 7.55 -9.16 11.78
C SER A 280 7.67 -8.35 13.05
N THR A 281 6.53 -7.87 13.53
CA THR A 281 6.35 -7.30 14.86
C THR A 281 5.07 -7.83 15.49
N ASN A 282 4.88 -7.60 16.78
CA ASN A 282 3.63 -7.89 17.49
C ASN A 282 2.84 -6.60 17.68
N ASN A 283 2.06 -6.19 16.66
CA ASN A 283 1.23 -4.98 16.68
C ASN A 283 2.01 -3.67 16.81
N ALA A 284 3.18 -3.58 16.17
CA ALA A 284 4.02 -2.39 16.17
C ALA A 284 4.50 -2.05 14.75
N ASP A 285 4.96 -0.82 14.54
CA ASP A 285 5.36 -0.37 13.22
C ASP A 285 6.59 -1.12 12.69
N ILE A 286 6.62 -1.35 11.37
CA ILE A 286 7.79 -1.79 10.63
C ILE A 286 8.22 -0.65 9.71
N THR A 287 9.45 -0.19 9.83
CA THR A 287 10.10 0.70 8.87
C THR A 287 11.28 -0.02 8.23
N ALA A 288 11.33 -0.13 6.91
CA ALA A 288 12.41 -0.82 6.19
C ALA A 288 12.95 0.04 5.04
N ASN A 289 14.17 0.55 5.17
CA ASN A 289 14.77 1.52 4.24
C ASN A 289 16.02 0.99 3.54
N SER A 290 16.00 1.05 2.21
CA SER A 290 17.13 0.92 1.29
C SER A 290 17.82 -0.43 1.20
N ALA A 291 17.20 -1.51 1.67
CA ALA A 291 17.76 -2.85 1.55
C ALA A 291 17.54 -3.45 0.15
N ASN A 292 18.53 -4.18 -0.37
CA ASN A 292 18.35 -5.06 -1.53
C ASN A 292 17.91 -6.44 -1.03
N LEU A 293 16.75 -6.92 -1.46
CA LEU A 293 16.10 -8.13 -0.97
C LEU A 293 15.96 -9.18 -2.09
N TYR A 294 16.78 -10.22 -2.02
CA TYR A 294 16.81 -11.30 -3.01
C TYR A 294 16.20 -12.57 -2.41
N SER A 295 14.96 -12.89 -2.76
CA SER A 295 14.21 -14.03 -2.20
C SER A 295 13.10 -14.50 -3.14
N GLN A 296 12.41 -15.60 -2.77
CA GLN A 296 11.15 -15.99 -3.42
C GLN A 296 10.00 -15.08 -3.01
N GLN A 297 9.94 -14.74 -1.72
CA GLN A 297 8.96 -13.81 -1.17
C GLN A 297 9.61 -12.88 -0.16
N VAL A 298 9.07 -11.66 -0.04
CA VAL A 298 9.35 -10.70 1.03
C VAL A 298 8.04 -10.48 1.78
N ASN A 299 8.02 -10.77 3.08
CA ASN A 299 6.81 -10.72 3.89
C ASN A 299 6.95 -9.68 5.00
N PHE A 300 6.01 -8.75 5.09
CA PHE A 300 5.90 -7.78 6.18
C PHE A 300 4.64 -8.04 7.01
N THR A 301 4.79 -8.25 8.31
CA THR A 301 3.66 -8.51 9.22
C THR A 301 3.74 -7.63 10.45
N ALA A 302 2.96 -6.54 10.47
CA ALA A 302 2.93 -5.56 11.56
C ALA A 302 1.73 -5.73 12.52
N GLY A 303 0.79 -6.63 12.23
CA GLY A 303 -0.46 -6.74 12.99
C GLY A 303 -1.30 -5.48 12.85
N THR A 304 -1.58 -4.79 13.94
CA THR A 304 -2.23 -3.46 13.92
C THR A 304 -1.26 -2.28 13.72
N GLY A 305 0.05 -2.55 13.60
CA GLY A 305 1.05 -1.52 13.33
C GLY A 305 1.08 -1.10 11.84
N ASN A 306 1.78 0.00 11.55
CA ASN A 306 1.98 0.48 10.19
C ASN A 306 3.20 -0.17 9.53
N ILE A 307 3.14 -0.43 8.23
CA ILE A 307 4.27 -0.88 7.43
C ILE A 307 4.73 0.26 6.53
N ALA A 308 6.03 0.52 6.54
CA ALA A 308 6.65 1.66 5.91
C ALA A 308 7.97 1.18 5.26
N ALA A 309 7.89 0.61 4.07
CA ALA A 309 9.03 0.03 3.35
C ALA A 309 9.41 0.88 2.12
N SER A 310 10.65 1.35 2.04
CA SER A 310 11.26 1.90 0.81
C SER A 310 12.46 1.04 0.46
N LEU A 311 12.27 0.13 -0.50
CA LEU A 311 13.17 -0.96 -0.81
C LEU A 311 14.08 -0.61 -1.99
N GLY A 312 15.26 -1.22 -2.04
CA GLY A 312 16.13 -1.16 -3.21
C GLY A 312 15.65 -2.12 -4.30
N ASN A 313 16.52 -3.03 -4.71
CA ASN A 313 16.16 -4.12 -5.60
C ASN A 313 15.39 -5.22 -4.85
N VAL A 314 14.29 -5.70 -5.42
CA VAL A 314 13.46 -6.78 -4.88
C VAL A 314 13.17 -7.77 -6.00
N THR A 315 13.43 -9.06 -5.77
CA THR A 315 13.18 -10.12 -6.77
C THR A 315 11.99 -11.02 -6.44
N GLY A 316 11.59 -11.08 -5.17
CA GLY A 316 10.49 -11.94 -4.72
C GLY A 316 9.13 -11.25 -4.73
N ILE A 317 8.08 -12.04 -4.55
CA ILE A 317 6.71 -11.54 -4.35
C ILE A 317 6.64 -10.82 -3.00
N THR A 318 6.18 -9.58 -2.98
CA THR A 318 6.09 -8.75 -1.78
C THR A 318 4.69 -8.84 -1.17
N ASN A 319 4.59 -9.44 0.02
CA ASN A 319 3.36 -9.52 0.82
C ASN A 319 3.46 -8.55 2.00
N ALA A 320 2.35 -7.92 2.37
CA ALA A 320 2.31 -7.02 3.51
C ALA A 320 0.97 -7.09 4.25
N SER A 321 1.00 -7.12 5.58
CA SER A 321 -0.18 -7.14 6.45
C SER A 321 0.01 -6.17 7.62
N GLY A 322 -0.81 -5.13 7.68
CA GLY A 322 -0.72 -4.06 8.68
C GLY A 322 -1.96 -3.18 8.73
N CYS A 323 -1.93 -2.12 9.54
CA CYS A 323 -2.95 -1.07 9.52
C CYS A 323 -2.80 -0.24 8.24
N ALA A 324 -1.81 0.66 8.17
CA ALA A 324 -1.37 1.27 6.92
C ALA A 324 -0.22 0.48 6.29
N VAL A 325 -0.16 0.44 4.96
CA VAL A 325 0.86 -0.31 4.22
C VAL A 325 1.44 0.56 3.10
N ASP A 326 2.62 1.11 3.36
CA ASP A 326 3.41 1.85 2.39
C ASP A 326 4.57 0.98 1.89
N VAL A 327 4.53 0.56 0.64
CA VAL A 327 5.58 -0.27 0.02
C VAL A 327 6.09 0.41 -1.26
N GLY A 328 7.28 0.97 -1.16
CA GLY A 328 8.07 1.51 -2.26
C GLY A 328 9.20 0.56 -2.64
N ALA A 329 9.56 0.52 -3.92
CA ALA A 329 10.78 -0.13 -4.37
C ALA A 329 11.47 0.65 -5.50
N ALA A 330 12.75 0.35 -5.72
CA ALA A 330 13.55 0.81 -6.84
C ALA A 330 14.07 -0.40 -7.65
N THR A 331 13.13 -1.19 -8.17
CA THR A 331 13.40 -2.44 -8.92
C THR A 331 12.85 -2.36 -10.35
N ASN A 332 13.29 -3.24 -11.24
CA ASN A 332 12.75 -3.33 -12.60
C ASN A 332 11.29 -3.80 -12.62
N ASN A 333 10.93 -4.70 -11.70
CA ASN A 333 9.55 -5.14 -11.53
C ASN A 333 9.29 -5.44 -10.06
N LEU A 334 8.31 -4.75 -9.48
CA LEU A 334 7.83 -5.02 -8.13
C LEU A 334 6.66 -5.98 -8.23
N LEU A 335 6.90 -7.25 -7.87
CA LEU A 335 5.85 -8.27 -7.79
C LEU A 335 5.10 -8.11 -6.47
N LEU A 336 3.81 -7.74 -6.54
CA LEU A 336 2.95 -7.60 -5.37
C LEU A 336 2.17 -8.87 -5.13
N GLY A 337 2.34 -9.45 -3.96
CA GLY A 337 1.51 -10.55 -3.48
C GLY A 337 0.28 -10.03 -2.75
N ASN A 338 -0.03 -10.64 -1.62
CA ASN A 338 -1.17 -10.26 -0.79
C ASN A 338 -0.86 -8.99 0.00
N ILE A 339 -1.70 -7.98 -0.19
CA ILE A 339 -1.69 -6.75 0.60
C ILE A 339 -2.95 -6.74 1.46
N ASN A 340 -2.78 -6.93 2.77
CA ASN A 340 -3.85 -6.92 3.76
C ASN A 340 -3.69 -5.69 4.66
N ALA A 341 -4.27 -4.57 4.21
CA ALA A 341 -4.25 -3.31 4.93
C ALA A 341 -5.65 -3.03 5.49
N SER A 342 -5.75 -2.68 6.77
CA SER A 342 -7.00 -2.19 7.35
C SER A 342 -7.14 -0.66 7.31
N GLY A 343 -6.14 0.03 6.75
CA GLY A 343 -6.05 1.46 6.50
C GLY A 343 -5.70 1.69 5.02
N ASP A 344 -4.96 2.74 4.73
CA ASP A 344 -4.75 3.19 3.36
C ASP A 344 -3.42 2.67 2.77
N PRO A 345 -3.44 1.68 1.86
CA PRO A 345 -2.21 1.22 1.20
C PRO A 345 -1.69 2.17 0.12
N LEU A 346 -0.39 2.47 0.16
CA LEU A 346 0.35 3.12 -0.93
C LEU A 346 1.45 2.18 -1.44
N VAL A 347 1.38 1.83 -2.72
CA VAL A 347 2.42 1.05 -3.38
C VAL A 347 3.06 1.85 -4.50
N TYR A 348 4.39 1.86 -4.58
CA TYR A 348 5.07 2.47 -5.71
C TYR A 348 6.34 1.75 -6.15
N ASN A 349 6.68 1.87 -7.44
CA ASN A 349 7.98 1.45 -7.96
C ASN A 349 8.63 2.58 -8.77
N ALA A 350 9.74 3.11 -8.25
CA ALA A 350 10.40 4.33 -8.72
C ALA A 350 11.10 4.19 -10.08
N ILE A 351 11.41 2.96 -10.51
CA ILE A 351 12.20 2.72 -11.72
C ILE A 351 11.45 1.84 -12.72
N GLY A 352 10.64 0.91 -12.23
CA GLY A 352 10.10 -0.18 -13.04
C GLY A 352 8.59 -0.34 -13.04
N ASN A 353 8.18 -1.55 -13.34
CA ASN A 353 6.79 -1.99 -13.37
C ASN A 353 6.29 -2.37 -11.97
N VAL A 354 4.97 -2.42 -11.83
CA VAL A 354 4.29 -3.10 -10.73
C VAL A 354 3.48 -4.24 -11.34
N THR A 355 3.73 -5.48 -10.91
CA THR A 355 2.90 -6.64 -11.25
C THR A 355 2.04 -7.02 -10.05
N ILE A 356 0.74 -7.11 -10.24
CA ILE A 356 -0.23 -7.45 -9.19
C ILE A 356 -0.46 -8.97 -9.24
N ASP A 357 0.34 -9.72 -8.48
CA ASP A 357 0.34 -11.18 -8.37
C ASP A 357 -0.53 -11.70 -7.20
N GLY A 358 -1.00 -10.87 -6.29
CA GLY A 358 -1.83 -11.32 -5.18
C GLY A 358 -3.09 -10.51 -4.99
N THR A 359 -3.83 -10.83 -3.94
CA THR A 359 -5.06 -10.11 -3.59
C THR A 359 -4.70 -8.87 -2.80
N VAL A 360 -5.14 -7.69 -3.26
CA VAL A 360 -5.22 -6.52 -2.38
C VAL A 360 -6.55 -6.63 -1.67
N ALA A 361 -6.50 -7.11 -0.42
CA ALA A 361 -7.70 -7.38 0.36
C ALA A 361 -8.54 -6.10 0.53
N ALA A 362 -9.84 -6.28 0.77
CA ALA A 362 -10.75 -5.18 1.03
C ALA A 362 -10.19 -4.28 2.13
N THR A 363 -9.83 -3.05 1.77
CA THR A 363 -9.24 -2.10 2.71
C THR A 363 -10.23 -1.66 3.80
N GLY A 364 -11.52 -1.98 3.66
CA GLY A 364 -12.57 -1.61 4.62
C GLY A 364 -13.12 -0.20 4.41
N GLY A 365 -12.88 0.41 3.25
CA GLY A 365 -13.30 1.77 2.93
C GLY A 365 -12.15 2.79 2.84
N PHE A 366 -10.92 2.33 2.99
CA PHE A 366 -9.72 3.16 2.98
C PHE A 366 -9.09 3.21 1.57
N PRO A 367 -8.52 4.35 1.12
CA PRO A 367 -7.93 4.47 -0.21
C PRO A 367 -6.80 3.48 -0.52
N LEU A 368 -6.70 3.04 -1.78
CA LEU A 368 -5.56 2.31 -2.34
C LEU A 368 -4.95 3.11 -3.48
N SER A 369 -3.63 3.32 -3.42
CA SER A 369 -2.87 3.98 -4.48
C SER A 369 -1.72 3.10 -4.96
N ILE A 370 -1.61 2.88 -6.27
CA ILE A 370 -0.50 2.16 -6.92
C ILE A 370 0.12 3.05 -7.99
N VAL A 371 1.42 3.33 -7.87
CA VAL A 371 2.15 4.25 -8.77
C VAL A 371 3.40 3.57 -9.33
N ALA A 372 3.49 3.41 -10.65
CA ALA A 372 4.65 2.84 -11.33
C ALA A 372 5.32 3.86 -12.24
N ALA A 373 6.65 3.88 -12.26
CA ALA A 373 7.41 4.65 -13.25
C ALA A 373 7.25 4.12 -14.68
N GLN A 374 6.88 2.83 -14.80
CA GLN A 374 6.55 2.16 -16.05
C GLN A 374 5.14 1.56 -15.96
N ASN A 375 4.96 0.25 -16.15
CA ASN A 375 3.65 -0.37 -16.30
C ASN A 375 3.06 -0.84 -14.97
N ILE A 376 1.73 -0.93 -14.91
CA ILE A 376 0.98 -1.69 -13.90
C ILE A 376 0.30 -2.84 -14.64
N VAL A 377 0.63 -4.08 -14.31
CA VAL A 377 0.09 -5.27 -14.99
C VAL A 377 -0.49 -6.26 -13.98
N SER A 378 -1.57 -6.95 -14.34
CA SER A 378 -2.06 -8.08 -13.54
C SER A 378 -1.14 -9.28 -13.70
N GLY A 379 -0.99 -10.07 -12.64
CA GLY A 379 -0.15 -11.24 -12.53
C GLY A 379 -0.97 -12.53 -12.58
N ILE A 380 -1.02 -13.30 -11.48
CA ILE A 380 -1.86 -14.51 -11.34
C ILE A 380 -3.35 -14.23 -11.00
N GLY A 381 -3.84 -13.03 -11.29
CA GLY A 381 -5.22 -12.66 -11.08
C GLY A 381 -5.47 -12.19 -9.65
N SER A 382 -6.11 -11.03 -9.54
CA SER A 382 -6.17 -10.26 -8.31
C SER A 382 -7.54 -9.63 -8.10
N VAL A 383 -7.78 -9.19 -6.87
CA VAL A 383 -8.89 -8.31 -6.50
C VAL A 383 -8.29 -6.96 -6.15
N LEU A 384 -8.88 -5.88 -6.67
CA LEU A 384 -8.66 -4.51 -6.24
C LEU A 384 -9.95 -4.00 -5.61
N ASP A 385 -10.06 -4.13 -4.30
CA ASP A 385 -11.27 -3.79 -3.57
C ASP A 385 -10.94 -2.82 -2.42
N THR A 386 -11.49 -1.62 -2.50
CA THR A 386 -11.48 -0.62 -1.43
C THR A 386 -12.88 -0.41 -0.86
N SER A 387 -13.82 -1.31 -1.18
CA SER A 387 -15.17 -1.21 -0.63
C SER A 387 -15.18 -1.28 0.88
N SER A 388 -16.17 -0.62 1.47
CA SER A 388 -16.42 -0.78 2.90
C SER A 388 -17.37 -1.95 3.14
N THR A 389 -17.03 -2.79 4.11
CA THR A 389 -17.95 -3.79 4.65
C THR A 389 -18.76 -3.25 5.83
N ASN A 390 -18.44 -2.03 6.30
CA ASN A 390 -19.13 -1.39 7.41
C ASN A 390 -20.50 -0.86 6.99
N ALA A 391 -21.50 -1.08 7.85
CA ALA A 391 -22.90 -0.70 7.61
C ALA A 391 -23.16 0.81 7.51
N VAL A 392 -22.15 1.67 7.61
CA VAL A 392 -22.22 3.13 7.34
C VAL A 392 -20.94 3.63 6.67
N GLY A 393 -20.03 2.73 6.28
CA GLY A 393 -18.71 3.08 5.79
C GLY A 393 -18.73 3.50 4.32
N ASN A 394 -17.97 4.54 4.01
CA ASN A 394 -17.71 4.93 2.63
C ASN A 394 -16.70 3.98 2.01
N GLY A 395 -16.81 3.71 0.71
CA GLY A 395 -15.74 3.07 -0.04
C GLY A 395 -14.54 4.00 -0.20
N GLY A 396 -13.34 3.42 -0.22
CA GLY A 396 -12.08 4.15 -0.41
C GLY A 396 -11.81 4.45 -1.88
N ASN A 397 -11.04 5.51 -2.18
CA ASN A 397 -10.63 5.76 -3.55
C ASN A 397 -9.63 4.70 -4.03
N LEU A 398 -9.69 4.30 -5.31
CA LEU A 398 -8.69 3.49 -5.98
C LEU A 398 -7.95 4.37 -7.00
N THR A 399 -6.63 4.49 -6.88
CA THR A 399 -5.80 5.25 -7.84
C THR A 399 -4.69 4.39 -8.42
N LEU A 400 -4.67 4.21 -9.74
CA LEU A 400 -3.62 3.51 -10.48
C LEU A 400 -2.92 4.51 -11.41
N VAL A 401 -1.60 4.65 -11.32
CA VAL A 401 -0.82 5.58 -12.14
C VAL A 401 0.38 4.87 -12.75
N ALA A 402 0.36 4.64 -14.06
CA ALA A 402 1.46 4.05 -14.82
C ALA A 402 2.19 5.11 -15.65
N GLY A 403 3.50 4.91 -15.84
CA GLY A 403 4.35 5.80 -16.61
C GLY A 403 4.64 7.10 -15.89
N ALA A 404 4.58 7.12 -14.56
CA ALA A 404 4.63 8.34 -13.79
C ALA A 404 6.06 8.79 -13.51
N LYS A 405 6.34 10.09 -13.70
CA LYS A 405 7.51 10.75 -13.12
C LYS A 405 7.12 11.34 -11.77
N PHE A 406 7.76 10.88 -10.71
CA PHE A 406 7.48 11.36 -9.36
C PHE A 406 8.75 11.61 -8.54
N VAL A 407 8.58 12.40 -7.47
CA VAL A 407 9.60 12.56 -6.44
C VAL A 407 9.40 11.43 -5.44
N ASP A 408 10.45 10.62 -5.27
CA ASP A 408 10.49 9.56 -4.25
C ASP A 408 10.25 10.20 -2.87
N PRO A 409 9.26 9.72 -2.09
CA PRO A 409 9.02 10.19 -0.72
C PRO A 409 10.22 9.94 0.23
N GLY A 410 11.22 9.16 -0.21
CA GLY A 410 12.34 8.74 0.61
C GLY A 410 11.90 7.71 1.66
N ALA A 411 12.56 7.72 2.81
CA ALA A 411 12.20 6.85 3.92
C ALA A 411 10.74 7.13 4.38
N PRO A 412 9.87 6.12 4.49
CA PRO A 412 8.49 6.31 4.91
C PRO A 412 8.37 7.00 6.29
N GLY A 413 7.41 7.91 6.41
CA GLY A 413 7.29 8.83 7.55
C GLY A 413 8.27 10.01 7.54
N SER A 414 9.01 10.23 6.45
CA SER A 414 9.76 11.47 6.21
C SER A 414 8.87 12.73 6.21
N GLY A 415 7.56 12.55 6.02
CA GLY A 415 6.61 13.63 5.76
C GLY A 415 6.71 14.21 4.35
N VAL A 416 7.59 13.65 3.50
CA VAL A 416 7.68 14.00 2.09
C VAL A 416 6.74 13.09 1.33
N ALA A 417 5.60 13.62 0.91
CA ALA A 417 4.61 12.87 0.15
C ALA A 417 5.13 12.44 -1.24
N LEU A 418 4.68 11.28 -1.73
CA LEU A 418 4.96 10.83 -3.10
C LEU A 418 4.25 11.78 -4.07
N LYS A 419 5.01 12.55 -4.84
CA LYS A 419 4.45 13.58 -5.72
C LYS A 419 4.62 13.25 -7.19
N VAL A 420 3.52 12.96 -7.88
CA VAL A 420 3.50 12.81 -9.34
C VAL A 420 3.59 14.19 -9.99
N THR A 421 4.58 14.35 -10.87
CA THR A 421 4.95 15.61 -11.52
C THR A 421 4.73 15.60 -13.04
N GLY A 422 4.38 14.44 -13.60
CA GLY A 422 4.11 14.24 -15.03
C GLY A 422 4.37 12.79 -15.44
N GLY A 423 4.52 12.56 -16.74
CA GLY A 423 4.88 11.25 -17.30
C GLY A 423 6.40 11.06 -17.46
N THR A 424 6.85 9.81 -17.47
CA THR A 424 8.21 9.43 -17.88
C THR A 424 8.33 9.47 -19.41
N ALA A 425 9.56 9.47 -19.93
CA ALA A 425 9.78 9.40 -21.37
C ALA A 425 9.34 8.05 -21.99
N ALA A 426 9.34 6.98 -21.19
CA ALA A 426 8.86 5.66 -21.60
C ALA A 426 7.32 5.60 -21.65
N GLY A 427 6.62 6.39 -20.83
CA GLY A 427 5.20 6.23 -20.60
C GLY A 427 4.90 4.97 -19.77
N GLY A 428 3.64 4.53 -19.78
CA GLY A 428 3.26 3.30 -19.09
C GLY A 428 1.93 2.72 -19.56
N LEU A 429 1.77 1.43 -19.30
CA LEU A 429 0.58 0.61 -19.52
C LEU A 429 -0.13 0.36 -18.19
N ILE A 430 -1.45 0.40 -18.17
CA ILE A 430 -2.26 -0.29 -17.16
C ILE A 430 -2.95 -1.45 -17.86
N ASP A 431 -2.54 -2.68 -17.60
CA ASP A 431 -3.18 -3.89 -18.14
C ASP A 431 -3.68 -4.81 -17.03
N LEU A 432 -5.00 -4.86 -16.89
CA LEU A 432 -5.69 -5.66 -15.88
C LEU A 432 -6.30 -6.95 -16.46
N THR A 433 -5.99 -7.29 -17.72
CA THR A 433 -6.48 -8.51 -18.41
C THR A 433 -5.55 -9.71 -18.25
N GLY A 434 -4.30 -9.46 -17.87
CA GLY A 434 -3.22 -10.46 -17.85
C GLY A 434 -2.53 -10.66 -19.21
N GLY A 435 -2.89 -9.91 -20.26
CA GLY A 435 -2.35 -10.12 -21.62
C GLY A 435 -0.90 -9.66 -21.85
N HIS A 436 -0.37 -8.75 -21.04
CA HIS A 436 0.95 -8.11 -21.27
C HIS A 436 1.99 -8.46 -20.19
N GLY A 437 2.23 -9.76 -20.00
CA GLY A 437 3.18 -10.30 -19.00
C GLY A 437 2.53 -10.81 -17.72
N GLY A 438 1.20 -10.68 -17.63
CA GLY A 438 0.38 -11.38 -16.65
C GLY A 438 0.05 -12.81 -17.06
N ASN A 439 -0.58 -13.53 -16.12
CA ASN A 439 -1.12 -14.87 -16.37
C ASN A 439 -2.65 -14.89 -16.32
N LEU A 440 -3.28 -14.02 -15.52
CA LEU A 440 -4.72 -13.97 -15.29
C LEU A 440 -5.18 -12.52 -15.08
N ALA A 441 -6.45 -12.26 -15.40
CA ALA A 441 -7.07 -10.94 -15.23
C ALA A 441 -7.34 -10.60 -13.76
N VAL A 442 -7.38 -9.31 -13.44
CA VAL A 442 -8.04 -8.82 -12.23
C VAL A 442 -9.51 -9.22 -12.32
N THR A 443 -10.06 -9.82 -11.28
CA THR A 443 -11.43 -10.37 -11.32
C THR A 443 -12.46 -9.38 -10.78
N THR A 444 -12.04 -8.45 -9.92
CA THR A 444 -12.91 -7.42 -9.33
C THR A 444 -12.17 -6.10 -9.17
N ILE A 445 -12.83 -5.01 -9.56
CA ILE A 445 -12.43 -3.63 -9.24
C ILE A 445 -13.63 -2.95 -8.57
N SER A 446 -13.50 -2.64 -7.29
CA SER A 446 -14.63 -2.16 -6.46
C SER A 446 -14.19 -1.09 -5.47
N THR A 447 -14.96 0.00 -5.42
CA THR A 447 -14.83 1.08 -4.43
C THR A 447 -16.18 1.32 -3.74
N ASN A 448 -17.01 0.28 -3.65
CA ASN A 448 -18.41 0.39 -3.24
C ASN A 448 -18.59 0.87 -1.78
N GLY A 449 -19.65 1.62 -1.52
CA GLY A 449 -20.07 1.96 -0.16
C GLY A 449 -20.73 0.77 0.55
N GLY A 450 -20.52 0.62 1.85
CA GLY A 450 -20.94 -0.58 2.60
C GLY A 450 -22.44 -0.68 2.93
N SER A 451 -23.24 0.36 2.68
CA SER A 451 -24.64 0.41 3.18
C SER A 451 -25.57 1.44 2.53
N THR A 452 -26.76 1.63 3.13
CA THR A 452 -27.80 2.61 2.79
C THR A 452 -27.38 4.08 2.95
N SER A 453 -26.18 4.39 3.44
CA SER A 453 -25.71 5.79 3.55
C SER A 453 -24.25 6.01 3.16
N GLY A 454 -23.44 4.94 3.07
CA GLY A 454 -22.02 5.06 2.71
C GLY A 454 -21.84 5.45 1.25
N ASN A 455 -21.10 6.52 0.97
CA ASN A 455 -20.71 6.90 -0.39
C ASN A 455 -19.71 5.88 -0.97
N ALA A 456 -19.68 5.71 -2.28
CA ALA A 456 -18.58 4.99 -2.92
C ALA A 456 -17.34 5.89 -3.06
N GLY A 457 -16.17 5.25 -3.15
CA GLY A 457 -14.92 5.91 -3.49
C GLY A 457 -14.76 6.06 -5.01
N ASN A 458 -13.87 6.94 -5.45
CA ASN A 458 -13.58 7.14 -6.87
C ASN A 458 -12.58 6.10 -7.40
N ILE A 459 -12.66 5.77 -8.69
CA ILE A 459 -11.65 5.00 -9.41
C ILE A 459 -10.94 5.95 -10.37
N VAL A 460 -9.62 6.07 -10.24
CA VAL A 460 -8.78 6.90 -11.10
C VAL A 460 -7.67 6.06 -11.70
N MET A 461 -7.64 5.97 -13.03
CA MET A 461 -6.59 5.27 -13.78
C MET A 461 -5.89 6.26 -14.72
N VAL A 462 -4.57 6.37 -14.60
CA VAL A 462 -3.77 7.27 -15.43
C VAL A 462 -2.60 6.50 -16.03
N ALA A 463 -2.55 6.39 -17.35
CA ALA A 463 -1.44 5.82 -18.09
C ALA A 463 -0.79 6.91 -18.94
N TYR A 464 0.39 7.41 -18.54
CA TYR A 464 1.07 8.46 -19.30
C TYR A 464 1.58 7.95 -20.64
N GLY A 465 1.39 8.76 -21.69
CA GLY A 465 1.99 8.51 -23.01
C GLY A 465 3.50 8.75 -22.97
N GLY A 466 4.24 7.83 -23.58
CA GLY A 466 5.68 7.92 -23.78
C GLY A 466 6.05 8.64 -25.07
N THR A 467 7.29 9.13 -25.12
CA THR A 467 7.90 9.70 -26.34
C THR A 467 8.94 8.78 -26.96
N ALA A 468 9.44 7.80 -26.20
CA ALA A 468 10.40 6.82 -26.69
C ALA A 468 9.68 5.64 -27.35
N PRO A 469 10.08 5.22 -28.57
CA PRO A 469 9.62 3.97 -29.18
C PRO A 469 10.29 2.80 -28.45
N VAL A 470 9.81 2.46 -27.25
CA VAL A 470 10.30 1.31 -26.51
C VAL A 470 9.49 0.10 -26.97
N ALA A 471 10.11 -0.78 -27.76
CA ALA A 471 9.51 -2.05 -28.16
C ALA A 471 9.05 -2.84 -26.92
N GLY A 472 7.78 -3.21 -26.87
CA GLY A 472 7.19 -3.98 -25.76
C GLY A 472 6.73 -3.16 -24.54
N SER A 473 6.90 -1.85 -24.52
CA SER A 473 6.23 -0.98 -23.53
C SER A 473 4.81 -0.69 -24.05
N GLY A 474 3.76 -1.02 -23.30
CA GLY A 474 2.38 -0.67 -23.66
C GLY A 474 2.12 0.83 -23.47
N VAL A 475 2.69 1.64 -24.36
CA VAL A 475 2.80 3.09 -24.19
C VAL A 475 1.43 3.76 -24.03
N GLY A 476 1.17 4.28 -22.83
CA GLY A 476 0.04 5.17 -22.53
C GLY A 476 -1.34 4.54 -22.63
N GLN A 477 -1.47 3.23 -22.47
CA GLN A 477 -2.74 2.51 -22.66
C GLN A 477 -3.34 2.07 -21.32
N VAL A 478 -4.68 1.99 -21.25
CA VAL A 478 -5.43 1.33 -20.17
C VAL A 478 -6.28 0.22 -20.76
N VAL A 479 -6.09 -1.02 -20.30
CA VAL A 479 -6.80 -2.22 -20.74
C VAL A 479 -7.36 -2.94 -19.52
N SER A 480 -8.67 -3.25 -19.53
CA SER A 480 -9.31 -4.03 -18.48
C SER A 480 -10.50 -4.80 -19.03
N SER A 481 -10.66 -6.04 -18.61
CA SER A 481 -11.84 -6.86 -18.90
C SER A 481 -12.77 -7.01 -17.69
N THR A 482 -12.48 -6.26 -16.63
CA THR A 482 -13.09 -6.41 -15.32
C THR A 482 -14.14 -5.34 -15.11
N ASN A 483 -15.28 -5.70 -14.52
CA ASN A 483 -16.25 -4.70 -14.09
C ASN A 483 -15.60 -3.75 -13.06
N MET A 484 -15.82 -2.46 -13.25
CA MET A 484 -15.39 -1.40 -12.35
C MET A 484 -16.63 -0.83 -11.67
N THR A 485 -16.74 -1.04 -10.37
CA THR A 485 -17.91 -0.61 -9.59
C THR A 485 -17.51 0.43 -8.56
N ALA A 486 -18.13 1.60 -8.64
CA ALA A 486 -18.08 2.68 -7.66
C ALA A 486 -19.50 3.01 -7.21
N VAL A 487 -20.23 1.96 -6.83
CA VAL A 487 -21.66 1.98 -6.53
C VAL A 487 -21.90 2.22 -5.05
N SER A 488 -22.90 3.03 -4.74
CA SER A 488 -23.38 3.21 -3.37
C SER A 488 -24.79 2.65 -3.18
N LYS A 489 -24.97 1.86 -2.11
CA LYS A 489 -26.28 1.32 -1.71
C LYS A 489 -27.19 2.33 -1.00
N GLY A 490 -26.77 3.57 -0.77
CA GLY A 490 -27.69 4.66 -0.41
C GLY A 490 -27.05 6.01 -0.07
N GLY A 491 -25.74 6.13 -0.23
CA GLY A 491 -25.06 7.40 -0.47
C GLY A 491 -24.97 7.76 -1.96
N THR A 492 -23.97 8.58 -2.28
CA THR A 492 -23.58 9.01 -3.62
C THR A 492 -22.62 7.99 -4.23
N GLY A 493 -22.78 7.70 -5.52
CA GLY A 493 -21.81 6.88 -6.24
C GLY A 493 -20.48 7.60 -6.44
N GLY A 494 -19.38 6.84 -6.52
CA GLY A 494 -18.06 7.37 -6.80
C GLY A 494 -17.84 7.57 -8.30
N SER A 495 -16.91 8.43 -8.71
CA SER A 495 -16.63 8.67 -10.12
C SER A 495 -15.57 7.72 -10.66
N ILE A 496 -15.64 7.38 -11.95
CA ILE A 496 -14.60 6.64 -12.68
C ILE A 496 -13.92 7.60 -13.66
N THR A 497 -12.60 7.77 -13.54
CA THR A 497 -11.79 8.60 -14.44
C THR A 497 -10.66 7.77 -15.02
N ILE A 498 -10.61 7.67 -16.35
CA ILE A 498 -9.54 6.97 -17.08
C ILE A 498 -8.90 7.96 -18.06
N ILE A 499 -7.60 8.22 -17.86
CA ILE A 499 -6.79 9.08 -18.73
C ILE A 499 -5.65 8.24 -19.29
N ALA A 500 -5.59 8.10 -20.61
CA ALA A 500 -4.58 7.31 -21.29
C ALA A 500 -3.90 8.20 -22.32
N GLY A 501 -2.57 8.34 -22.28
CA GLY A 501 -1.84 9.20 -23.20
C GLY A 501 -1.74 8.65 -24.62
N GLY A 502 -1.99 7.35 -24.81
CA GLY A 502 -1.81 6.69 -26.09
C GLY A 502 -0.35 6.63 -26.55
N ASN A 503 -0.11 5.93 -27.65
CA ASN A 503 1.19 5.93 -28.32
C ASN A 503 1.12 6.78 -29.59
N THR A 504 1.92 7.82 -29.66
CA THR A 504 1.98 8.74 -30.82
C THR A 504 2.66 8.14 -32.06
N THR A 505 3.34 6.99 -31.94
CA THR A 505 4.26 6.48 -32.98
C THR A 505 3.98 5.05 -33.47
N SER A 506 3.27 4.21 -32.71
CA SER A 506 3.19 2.76 -33.00
C SER A 506 1.80 2.15 -32.99
N LEU A 507 0.80 2.82 -32.42
CA LEU A 507 -0.56 2.30 -32.46
C LEU A 507 -1.19 2.83 -33.75
N GLY A 508 -1.50 1.93 -34.68
CA GLY A 508 -2.33 2.34 -35.82
C GLY A 508 -3.63 2.97 -35.29
N ASN A 509 -4.28 3.80 -36.11
CA ASN A 509 -5.48 4.57 -35.71
C ASN A 509 -6.62 3.73 -35.10
N ASN A 510 -6.57 2.41 -35.22
CA ASN A 510 -7.58 1.47 -34.77
C ASN A 510 -7.26 0.79 -33.42
N THR A 511 -6.05 0.94 -32.85
CA THR A 511 -5.79 0.35 -31.53
C THR A 511 -6.26 1.32 -30.44
N PRO A 512 -7.15 0.90 -29.53
CA PRO A 512 -7.67 1.75 -28.47
C PRO A 512 -6.60 2.09 -27.42
N ALA A 513 -6.48 3.37 -27.06
CA ALA A 513 -5.72 3.83 -25.89
C ALA A 513 -6.43 3.46 -24.59
N ILE A 514 -7.76 3.43 -24.60
CA ILE A 514 -8.58 2.93 -23.50
C ILE A 514 -9.41 1.77 -24.04
N ASN A 515 -9.25 0.58 -23.50
CA ASN A 515 -10.03 -0.60 -23.86
C ASN A 515 -10.57 -1.27 -22.60
N VAL A 516 -11.82 -0.94 -22.23
CA VAL A 516 -12.46 -1.49 -21.04
C VAL A 516 -13.70 -2.28 -21.41
N THR A 517 -13.57 -3.59 -21.48
CA THR A 517 -14.69 -4.49 -21.82
C THR A 517 -15.51 -4.89 -20.60
N GLY A 518 -15.12 -4.45 -19.39
CA GLY A 518 -15.96 -4.57 -18.21
C GLY A 518 -17.02 -3.46 -18.13
N LEU A 519 -18.10 -3.72 -17.40
CA LEU A 519 -19.09 -2.69 -17.06
C LEU A 519 -18.44 -1.60 -16.20
N LEU A 520 -18.64 -0.33 -16.57
CA LEU A 520 -18.33 0.84 -15.73
C LEU A 520 -19.60 1.27 -15.00
N ASP A 521 -19.66 1.10 -13.67
CA ASP A 521 -20.85 1.39 -12.89
C ASP A 521 -20.57 2.35 -11.72
N THR A 522 -21.17 3.53 -11.74
CA THR A 522 -21.00 4.59 -10.74
C THR A 522 -22.29 4.96 -10.02
N HIS A 523 -23.34 4.14 -10.12
CA HIS A 523 -24.65 4.56 -9.65
C HIS A 523 -24.78 4.66 -8.11
N GLY A 524 -25.64 5.57 -7.65
CA GLY A 524 -26.12 5.62 -6.27
C GLY A 524 -27.58 5.17 -6.21
N THR A 525 -27.97 4.33 -5.24
CA THR A 525 -29.39 3.91 -5.11
C THR A 525 -30.31 5.00 -4.55
N VAL A 526 -29.74 6.00 -3.86
CA VAL A 526 -30.47 7.13 -3.25
C VAL A 526 -29.80 8.47 -3.61
N GLY A 527 -28.46 8.54 -3.60
CA GLY A 527 -27.71 9.71 -4.06
C GLY A 527 -27.53 9.76 -5.58
N ALA A 528 -27.03 10.89 -6.10
CA ALA A 528 -26.53 10.96 -7.47
C ALA A 528 -25.40 9.93 -7.65
N GLY A 529 -25.36 9.28 -8.80
CA GLY A 529 -24.18 8.51 -9.15
C GLY A 529 -23.02 9.41 -9.57
N GLY A 530 -21.82 8.83 -9.57
CA GLY A 530 -20.60 9.53 -9.95
C GLY A 530 -20.45 9.70 -11.45
N ALA A 531 -19.58 10.60 -11.89
CA ALA A 531 -19.32 10.78 -13.31
C ALA A 531 -18.39 9.68 -13.87
N VAL A 532 -18.49 9.41 -15.17
CA VAL A 532 -17.55 8.59 -15.92
C VAL A 532 -16.82 9.48 -16.92
N THR A 533 -15.50 9.56 -16.82
CA THR A 533 -14.64 10.37 -17.71
C THR A 533 -13.57 9.50 -18.35
N LEU A 534 -13.58 9.42 -19.68
CA LEU A 534 -12.62 8.66 -20.49
C LEU A 534 -11.91 9.62 -21.44
N SER A 535 -10.59 9.72 -21.36
CA SER A 535 -9.82 10.66 -22.19
C SER A 535 -8.55 10.05 -22.75
N ASN A 536 -8.38 10.15 -24.08
CA ASN A 536 -7.09 9.95 -24.71
C ASN A 536 -6.29 11.26 -24.70
N SER A 537 -5.63 11.52 -23.57
CA SER A 537 -4.79 12.69 -23.34
C SER A 537 -3.64 12.35 -22.41
N ASN A 538 -2.57 13.13 -22.47
CA ASN A 538 -1.57 13.10 -21.40
C ASN A 538 -2.14 13.84 -20.19
N ALA A 539 -2.16 13.18 -19.03
CA ALA A 539 -2.61 13.82 -17.80
C ALA A 539 -1.75 15.04 -17.45
N THR A 540 -2.39 16.05 -16.88
CA THR A 540 -1.78 17.27 -16.34
C THR A 540 -2.16 17.44 -14.87
N GLY A 541 -1.50 18.39 -14.22
CA GLY A 541 -1.63 18.61 -12.77
C GLY A 541 -0.53 17.90 -11.99
N SER A 542 -0.54 18.10 -10.68
CA SER A 542 0.33 17.39 -9.75
C SER A 542 -0.52 16.81 -8.65
N VAL A 543 -0.27 15.55 -8.33
CA VAL A 543 -0.96 14.80 -7.29
C VAL A 543 0.07 14.33 -6.29
N SER A 544 -0.23 14.51 -5.01
CA SER A 544 0.63 14.14 -3.90
C SER A 544 -0.09 13.11 -3.04
N PHE A 545 0.51 11.96 -2.83
CA PHE A 545 -0.03 10.89 -1.98
C PHE A 545 0.58 11.02 -0.59
N ASP A 546 -0.28 11.18 0.41
CA ASP A 546 0.13 11.29 1.81
C ASP A 546 0.92 10.03 2.23
N ASN A 547 2.02 10.24 2.96
CA ASN A 547 2.84 9.18 3.56
C ASN A 547 3.19 9.49 5.02
N SER A 548 2.47 10.46 5.61
CA SER A 548 2.53 10.71 7.04
C SER A 548 1.89 9.50 7.72
N LYS A 549 2.54 8.90 8.72
CA LYS A 549 2.21 7.58 9.34
C LYS A 549 0.82 7.50 10.03
N THR A 550 -0.17 8.26 9.57
CA THR A 550 -1.54 8.34 10.05
C THR A 550 -2.47 7.45 9.21
N PRO A 551 -3.71 7.19 9.65
CA PRO A 551 -4.72 6.46 8.88
C PRO A 551 -5.18 7.14 7.58
N THR A 552 -4.47 8.15 7.08
CA THR A 552 -4.75 8.92 5.86
C THR A 552 -3.67 8.74 4.79
N GLN A 553 -2.75 7.77 4.98
CA GLN A 553 -1.68 7.41 4.02
C GLN A 553 -2.28 7.11 2.64
N GLY A 554 -1.55 7.20 1.53
CA GLY A 554 -2.11 6.90 0.20
C GLY A 554 -3.27 7.81 -0.30
N THR A 555 -3.80 8.73 0.51
CA THR A 555 -4.82 9.69 0.11
C THR A 555 -4.21 10.68 -0.87
N ALA A 556 -4.73 10.69 -2.08
CA ALA A 556 -4.33 11.62 -3.12
C ALA A 556 -4.82 13.05 -2.80
N THR A 557 -3.90 14.00 -2.74
CA THR A 557 -4.18 15.43 -2.71
C THR A 557 -3.83 16.06 -4.05
N GLY A 558 -4.69 16.93 -4.56
CA GLY A 558 -4.65 17.39 -5.95
C GLY A 558 -5.57 16.57 -6.85
N THR A 559 -5.53 16.83 -8.16
CA THR A 559 -6.36 16.12 -9.14
C THR A 559 -5.57 15.89 -10.42
N PHE A 560 -5.71 14.70 -10.99
CA PHE A 560 -5.33 14.47 -12.38
C PHE A 560 -6.37 15.12 -13.29
N LYS A 561 -5.91 15.83 -14.32
CA LYS A 561 -6.77 16.44 -15.32
C LYS A 561 -6.36 15.96 -16.70
N ALA A 562 -7.33 15.66 -17.55
CA ALA A 562 -7.07 15.43 -18.96
C ALA A 562 -6.36 16.66 -19.55
N GLY A 563 -5.20 16.44 -20.18
CA GLY A 563 -4.51 17.48 -20.94
C GLY A 563 -5.09 17.65 -22.34
N PRO A 564 -4.34 18.28 -23.27
CA PRO A 564 -4.69 18.25 -24.69
C PRO A 564 -4.79 16.81 -25.20
N LEU A 565 -5.77 16.55 -26.08
CA LEU A 565 -5.94 15.24 -26.69
C LEU A 565 -4.73 14.90 -27.55
N VAL A 566 -4.28 13.64 -27.46
CA VAL A 566 -3.11 13.19 -28.23
C VAL A 566 -3.54 12.86 -29.65
N ALA A 567 -2.94 13.56 -30.63
CA ALA A 567 -3.17 13.29 -32.05
C ALA A 567 -2.68 11.88 -32.41
N ASN A 568 -3.55 11.09 -33.06
CA ASN A 568 -3.28 9.68 -33.39
C ASN A 568 -2.93 8.81 -32.17
N GLY A 569 -3.31 9.22 -30.95
CA GLY A 569 -2.99 8.45 -29.75
C GLY A 569 -3.77 7.13 -29.62
N GLY A 570 -4.65 6.79 -30.56
CA GLY A 570 -5.54 5.63 -30.49
C GLY A 570 -6.98 5.95 -30.11
N GLY A 571 -7.83 4.93 -30.15
CA GLY A 571 -9.26 5.04 -29.86
C GLY A 571 -9.64 4.92 -28.37
N ILE A 572 -10.94 4.92 -28.09
CA ILE A 572 -11.54 4.53 -26.81
C ILE A 572 -12.57 3.47 -27.12
N SER A 573 -12.50 2.31 -26.47
CA SER A 573 -13.47 1.22 -26.58
C SER A 573 -13.96 0.85 -25.19
N THR A 574 -15.28 0.82 -24.98
CA THR A 574 -15.88 0.33 -23.74
C THR A 574 -17.15 -0.46 -23.98
N ASP A 575 -17.45 -1.41 -23.10
CA ASP A 575 -18.71 -2.18 -23.15
C ASP A 575 -19.86 -1.39 -22.52
N GLY A 576 -20.33 -1.75 -21.32
CA GLY A 576 -21.44 -1.06 -20.65
C GLY A 576 -20.99 0.11 -19.77
N ILE A 577 -21.84 1.13 -19.66
CA ILE A 577 -21.64 2.24 -18.71
C ILE A 577 -22.98 2.56 -18.04
N THR A 578 -22.99 2.66 -16.71
CA THR A 578 -24.14 3.11 -15.93
C THR A 578 -23.70 4.15 -14.93
N THR A 579 -24.30 5.35 -14.95
CA THR A 579 -23.89 6.43 -14.03
C THR A 579 -24.93 6.88 -13.01
N GLY A 580 -26.18 6.43 -13.09
CA GLY A 580 -27.21 6.80 -12.12
C GLY A 580 -27.37 8.31 -11.94
N GLY A 581 -27.49 9.07 -13.03
CA GLY A 581 -27.58 10.54 -13.02
C GLY A 581 -26.23 11.27 -13.09
N GLY A 582 -25.10 10.58 -13.02
CA GLY A 582 -23.77 11.16 -13.23
C GLY A 582 -23.46 11.46 -14.71
N ASN A 583 -22.58 12.42 -14.99
CA ASN A 583 -22.21 12.73 -16.38
C ASN A 583 -21.31 11.64 -17.00
N LEU A 584 -21.45 11.42 -18.31
CA LEU A 584 -20.51 10.65 -19.14
C LEU A 584 -19.74 11.61 -20.06
N THR A 585 -18.41 11.59 -19.98
CA THR A 585 -17.53 12.34 -20.89
C THR A 585 -16.52 11.41 -21.54
N VAL A 586 -16.52 11.35 -22.88
CA VAL A 586 -15.57 10.57 -23.68
C VAL A 586 -14.87 11.49 -24.67
N SER A 587 -13.55 11.52 -24.70
CA SER A 587 -12.81 12.43 -25.58
C SER A 587 -11.53 11.82 -26.13
N THR A 588 -11.41 11.73 -27.44
CA THR A 588 -10.22 11.28 -28.16
C THR A 588 -10.13 11.91 -29.55
N THR A 589 -8.94 11.89 -30.17
CA THR A 589 -8.81 12.17 -31.61
C THR A 589 -9.04 10.93 -32.48
N GLY A 590 -8.93 9.73 -31.89
CA GLY A 590 -9.15 8.44 -32.54
C GLY A 590 -10.61 8.00 -32.57
N GLN A 591 -10.85 6.73 -32.88
CA GLN A 591 -12.19 6.15 -32.88
C GLN A 591 -12.73 5.98 -31.46
N VAL A 592 -14.02 6.22 -31.25
CA VAL A 592 -14.77 5.86 -30.05
C VAL A 592 -15.70 4.71 -30.40
N THR A 593 -15.69 3.64 -29.62
CA THR A 593 -16.65 2.53 -29.69
C THR A 593 -17.26 2.34 -28.30
N LEU A 594 -18.57 2.55 -28.16
CA LEU A 594 -19.28 2.38 -26.90
C LEU A 594 -20.36 1.31 -27.04
N GLY A 595 -20.42 0.40 -26.09
CA GLY A 595 -21.35 -0.72 -26.09
C GLY A 595 -20.76 -1.94 -26.78
N THR A 596 -21.24 -3.11 -26.38
CA THR A 596 -21.36 -4.26 -27.27
C THR A 596 -22.83 -4.44 -27.62
N PHE A 597 -23.14 -5.29 -28.59
CA PHE A 597 -24.53 -5.65 -28.87
C PHE A 597 -25.22 -6.12 -27.57
N ASN A 598 -26.26 -5.38 -27.15
CA ASN A 598 -27.03 -5.54 -25.90
C ASN A 598 -26.45 -4.92 -24.61
N SER A 599 -25.32 -4.21 -24.66
CA SER A 599 -24.89 -3.35 -23.55
C SER A 599 -25.64 -2.02 -23.58
N ASN A 600 -25.92 -1.48 -22.39
CA ASN A 600 -26.48 -0.14 -22.25
C ASN A 600 -25.38 0.85 -21.81
N ILE A 601 -25.42 2.04 -22.39
CA ILE A 601 -24.70 3.24 -21.99
C ILE A 601 -25.77 4.18 -21.41
N ALA A 602 -25.94 4.18 -20.10
CA ALA A 602 -27.02 4.88 -19.42
C ALA A 602 -26.49 5.91 -18.43
N THR A 603 -26.89 7.16 -18.62
CA THR A 603 -26.78 8.21 -17.58
C THR A 603 -28.09 8.46 -16.86
N ASP A 604 -29.00 7.49 -16.95
CA ASP A 604 -30.35 7.55 -16.40
C ASP A 604 -30.34 7.88 -14.90
N GLY A 605 -31.25 8.75 -14.47
CA GLY A 605 -31.50 9.00 -13.07
C GLY A 605 -32.13 7.78 -12.40
N ILE A 606 -31.85 7.60 -11.12
CA ILE A 606 -32.38 6.50 -10.34
C ILE A 606 -33.58 6.96 -9.52
N THR A 607 -34.63 6.13 -9.53
CA THR A 607 -35.78 6.31 -8.63
C THR A 607 -35.28 5.95 -7.24
N ALA A 608 -35.07 6.94 -6.38
CA ALA A 608 -34.50 6.75 -5.06
C ALA A 608 -35.29 5.68 -4.28
N ALA A 609 -34.68 4.50 -4.09
CA ALA A 609 -35.35 3.31 -3.57
C ALA A 609 -35.83 3.45 -2.11
N VAL A 610 -35.34 4.49 -1.42
CA VAL A 610 -35.61 4.77 0.02
C VAL A 610 -36.10 6.20 0.22
N ALA A 611 -36.59 6.87 -0.81
CA ALA A 611 -37.06 8.23 -0.60
C ALA A 611 -38.48 8.23 0.00
N SER A 612 -38.65 9.02 1.07
CA SER A 612 -39.94 9.34 1.66
C SER A 612 -40.96 9.63 0.56
N ASN A 613 -42.19 9.17 0.74
CA ASN A 613 -43.24 9.39 -0.23
C ASN A 613 -43.28 10.86 -0.71
N GLY A 614 -43.49 11.07 -2.01
CA GLY A 614 -43.52 12.40 -2.62
C GLY A 614 -42.16 12.98 -3.01
N SER A 615 -41.08 12.21 -2.92
CA SER A 615 -39.75 12.67 -3.36
C SER A 615 -39.64 12.74 -4.89
N ALA A 616 -38.98 13.78 -5.38
CA ALA A 616 -38.75 13.95 -6.81
C ALA A 616 -37.80 12.87 -7.38
N GLY A 617 -38.03 12.51 -8.63
CA GLY A 617 -37.13 11.66 -9.40
C GLY A 617 -35.83 12.40 -9.70
N GLN A 618 -34.74 11.65 -9.71
CA GLN A 618 -33.42 12.18 -10.02
C GLN A 618 -33.29 12.53 -11.51
N ALA A 619 -32.67 13.66 -11.83
CA ALA A 619 -32.36 13.99 -13.22
C ALA A 619 -31.29 13.03 -13.79
N ALA A 620 -31.35 12.78 -15.10
CA ALA A 620 -30.26 12.11 -15.80
C ALA A 620 -29.02 12.99 -15.90
N GLY A 621 -27.87 12.34 -16.04
CA GLY A 621 -26.60 12.99 -16.33
C GLY A 621 -26.46 13.34 -17.80
N ASN A 622 -25.57 14.27 -18.12
CA ASN A 622 -25.25 14.63 -19.49
C ASN A 622 -24.25 13.65 -20.11
N VAL A 623 -24.35 13.42 -21.41
CA VAL A 623 -23.42 12.64 -22.22
C VAL A 623 -22.69 13.59 -23.18
N SER A 624 -21.37 13.56 -23.17
CA SER A 624 -20.51 14.29 -24.12
C SER A 624 -19.48 13.34 -24.72
N ILE A 625 -19.55 13.10 -26.03
CA ILE A 625 -18.67 12.19 -26.74
C ILE A 625 -17.97 12.94 -27.88
N SER A 626 -16.65 12.87 -27.93
CA SER A 626 -15.84 13.40 -29.04
C SER A 626 -14.80 12.39 -29.54
N GLY A 627 -14.74 12.23 -30.86
CA GLY A 627 -13.87 11.27 -31.55
C GLY A 627 -13.67 11.61 -33.03
N SER A 628 -12.87 10.83 -33.76
CA SER A 628 -12.87 10.87 -35.22
C SER A 628 -14.04 10.10 -35.81
N VAL A 629 -14.20 8.85 -35.42
CA VAL A 629 -15.40 8.06 -35.66
C VAL A 629 -16.02 7.73 -34.30
N VAL A 630 -17.33 7.85 -34.17
CA VAL A 630 -18.05 7.42 -32.95
C VAL A 630 -19.00 6.30 -33.34
N ASN A 631 -18.76 5.10 -32.84
CA ASN A 631 -19.63 3.94 -32.96
C ASN A 631 -20.36 3.72 -31.63
N ILE A 632 -21.68 3.63 -31.69
CA ILE A 632 -22.56 3.26 -30.58
C ILE A 632 -23.17 1.91 -30.92
N ASP A 633 -22.59 0.82 -30.42
CA ASP A 633 -23.02 -0.55 -30.73
C ASP A 633 -24.10 -1.06 -29.75
N GLY A 634 -24.38 -0.28 -28.70
CA GLY A 634 -25.44 -0.53 -27.72
C GLY A 634 -26.50 0.57 -27.71
N THR A 635 -27.28 0.63 -26.62
CA THR A 635 -28.26 1.70 -26.39
C THR A 635 -27.61 2.86 -25.64
N LEU A 636 -27.78 4.10 -26.09
CA LEU A 636 -27.34 5.30 -25.38
C LEU A 636 -28.53 6.07 -24.79
N SER A 637 -28.62 6.16 -23.47
CA SER A 637 -29.75 6.76 -22.76
C SER A 637 -29.35 7.82 -21.72
N ALA A 638 -30.19 8.84 -21.59
CA ALA A 638 -30.11 9.87 -20.55
C ALA A 638 -31.52 10.21 -20.00
N VAL A 639 -32.14 9.27 -19.30
CA VAL A 639 -33.53 9.35 -18.82
C VAL A 639 -33.64 9.79 -17.37
N GLY A 640 -34.38 10.86 -17.09
CA GLY A 640 -34.71 11.23 -15.71
C GLY A 640 -35.60 10.20 -15.02
N ALA A 641 -35.39 9.99 -13.72
CA ALA A 641 -36.14 9.02 -12.94
C ALA A 641 -37.59 9.47 -12.71
N ASN A 642 -38.49 8.52 -12.46
CA ASN A 642 -39.86 8.86 -12.08
C ASN A 642 -39.90 9.45 -10.65
N GLY A 643 -40.85 10.35 -10.41
CA GLY A 643 -41.15 10.85 -9.08
C GLY A 643 -41.90 9.79 -8.25
N ASN A 644 -41.65 9.78 -6.93
CA ASN A 644 -42.30 8.85 -6.03
C ASN A 644 -43.73 9.27 -5.74
N ARG A 645 -44.61 8.29 -5.53
CA ARG A 645 -45.98 8.55 -5.06
C ARG A 645 -45.95 9.23 -3.67
N GLY A 646 -46.84 10.19 -3.44
CA GLY A 646 -47.03 10.85 -2.15
C GLY A 646 -47.66 9.95 -1.09
N ALA A 647 -47.37 10.19 0.20
CA ALA A 647 -47.88 9.37 1.30
C ALA A 647 -49.38 9.54 1.39
N ASP A 648 -50.09 8.44 1.57
CA ASP A 648 -51.48 8.49 1.97
C ASP A 648 -51.60 9.17 3.35
N GLY A 649 -52.67 9.94 3.57
CA GLY A 649 -52.95 10.56 4.86
C GLY A 649 -53.14 9.49 5.94
N THR A 650 -52.44 9.62 7.06
CA THR A 650 -52.50 8.63 8.16
C THR A 650 -53.48 8.99 9.26
N SER A 651 -53.99 10.23 9.24
CA SER A 651 -54.99 10.69 10.21
C SER A 651 -55.86 11.82 9.64
N THR A 652 -56.87 12.15 10.44
CA THR A 652 -58.05 12.97 10.17
C THR A 652 -57.76 14.45 9.93
N SER A 653 -56.50 14.85 10.03
CA SER A 653 -56.04 16.23 9.88
C SER A 653 -54.74 16.32 9.08
N VAL A 654 -54.20 15.19 8.62
CA VAL A 654 -52.97 15.14 7.83
C VAL A 654 -53.35 14.98 6.37
N ASN A 655 -53.17 16.05 5.59
CA ASN A 655 -53.28 15.98 4.14
C ASN A 655 -52.29 14.95 3.61
N ALA A 656 -52.72 14.19 2.61
CA ALA A 656 -51.81 13.30 1.90
C ALA A 656 -50.72 14.12 1.21
N GLN A 657 -49.52 13.55 1.11
CA GLN A 657 -48.41 14.25 0.47
C GLN A 657 -48.59 14.28 -1.04
N SER A 658 -48.09 15.32 -1.70
CA SER A 658 -48.07 15.36 -3.15
C SER A 658 -47.07 14.33 -3.69
N GLY A 659 -47.30 13.86 -4.91
CA GLY A 659 -46.32 13.06 -5.64
C GLY A 659 -45.10 13.91 -6.00
N GLY A 660 -43.94 13.28 -6.06
CA GLY A 660 -42.71 13.96 -6.46
C GLY A 660 -42.70 14.27 -7.95
N ALA A 661 -42.03 15.35 -8.36
CA ALA A 661 -41.81 15.62 -9.78
C ALA A 661 -40.91 14.53 -10.41
N GLY A 662 -41.09 14.23 -11.68
CA GLY A 662 -40.14 13.42 -12.44
C GLY A 662 -38.84 14.16 -12.70
N GLY A 663 -37.74 13.43 -12.79
CA GLY A 663 -36.42 13.97 -13.09
C GLY A 663 -36.31 14.45 -14.53
N ALA A 664 -35.50 15.48 -14.78
CA ALA A 664 -35.21 15.94 -16.14
C ALA A 664 -34.38 14.91 -16.93
N GLY A 665 -34.60 14.83 -18.24
CA GLY A 665 -33.70 14.13 -19.16
C GLY A 665 -32.38 14.86 -19.34
N GLY A 666 -31.32 14.11 -19.65
CA GLY A 666 -29.97 14.66 -19.83
C GLY A 666 -29.71 15.17 -21.24
N THR A 667 -28.67 15.99 -21.42
CA THR A 667 -28.21 16.38 -22.76
C THR A 667 -27.25 15.33 -23.31
N ILE A 668 -27.48 14.86 -24.54
CA ILE A 668 -26.58 13.97 -25.27
C ILE A 668 -25.94 14.76 -26.41
N ALA A 669 -24.63 14.98 -26.34
CA ALA A 669 -23.84 15.66 -27.37
C ALA A 669 -22.77 14.71 -27.93
N ILE A 670 -22.85 14.39 -29.22
CA ILE A 670 -21.86 13.57 -29.93
C ILE A 670 -21.24 14.42 -31.04
N THR A 671 -19.92 14.56 -31.01
CA THR A 671 -19.14 15.26 -32.03
C THR A 671 -18.11 14.31 -32.65
N ALA A 672 -18.21 14.05 -33.94
CA ALA A 672 -17.22 13.25 -34.64
C ALA A 672 -16.54 14.05 -35.76
N SER A 673 -15.22 13.92 -35.93
CA SER A 673 -14.56 14.59 -37.05
C SER A 673 -14.79 13.90 -38.39
N GLN A 674 -15.23 12.64 -38.41
CA GLN A 674 -15.47 11.84 -39.61
C GLN A 674 -16.91 11.28 -39.67
N ALA A 675 -17.31 10.44 -38.71
CA ALA A 675 -18.62 9.76 -38.76
C ALA A 675 -19.18 9.45 -37.38
N ILE A 676 -20.51 9.44 -37.27
CA ILE A 676 -21.26 8.89 -36.13
C ILE A 676 -22.06 7.70 -36.66
N ASN A 677 -21.84 6.52 -36.10
CA ASN A 677 -22.56 5.30 -36.42
C ASN A 677 -23.28 4.80 -35.16
N SER A 678 -24.57 4.52 -35.23
CA SER A 678 -25.28 3.78 -34.16
C SER A 678 -25.85 2.49 -34.72
N GLY A 679 -25.51 1.36 -34.11
CA GLY A 679 -25.91 0.01 -34.52
C GLY A 679 -27.38 -0.27 -34.23
N SER A 680 -28.01 -1.12 -35.05
CA SER A 680 -29.41 -1.53 -34.88
C SER A 680 -29.57 -2.35 -33.59
N VAL A 681 -30.04 -1.73 -32.51
CA VAL A 681 -30.47 -2.49 -31.32
C VAL A 681 -31.85 -3.13 -31.57
N ALA A 682 -32.04 -4.36 -31.08
CA ALA A 682 -33.26 -5.14 -31.29
C ALA A 682 -34.56 -4.45 -30.83
N ASN A 683 -34.45 -3.43 -29.96
CA ASN A 683 -35.57 -2.74 -29.33
C ASN A 683 -35.91 -1.36 -29.95
N GLY A 684 -35.27 -0.98 -31.07
CA GLY A 684 -35.71 0.14 -31.92
C GLY A 684 -35.25 1.55 -31.54
N TYR A 685 -34.63 1.78 -30.37
CA TYR A 685 -34.06 3.09 -29.99
C TYR A 685 -32.56 2.99 -29.78
N ASP A 686 -31.79 3.74 -30.56
CA ASP A 686 -30.32 3.75 -30.43
C ASP A 686 -29.86 4.84 -29.44
N ILE A 687 -30.46 6.03 -29.53
CA ILE A 687 -30.06 7.21 -28.75
C ILE A 687 -31.33 7.92 -28.24
N TYR A 688 -31.51 8.02 -26.93
CA TYR A 688 -32.67 8.72 -26.38
C TYR A 688 -32.45 9.47 -25.07
N SER A 689 -33.24 10.53 -24.88
CA SER A 689 -33.24 11.34 -23.65
C SER A 689 -34.67 11.70 -23.23
N TYR A 690 -35.09 11.25 -22.04
CA TYR A 690 -36.46 11.43 -21.54
C TYR A 690 -36.51 12.14 -20.20
N GLY A 691 -37.54 12.96 -20.00
CA GLY A 691 -37.98 13.31 -18.66
C GLY A 691 -38.68 12.12 -17.98
N GLY A 692 -38.46 11.95 -16.68
CA GLY A 692 -39.18 10.97 -15.88
C GLY A 692 -40.62 11.39 -15.61
N ASN A 693 -41.50 10.45 -15.36
CA ASN A 693 -42.90 10.76 -15.04
C ASN A 693 -43.04 11.32 -13.62
N GLY A 694 -44.01 12.21 -13.40
CA GLY A 694 -44.39 12.66 -12.06
C GLY A 694 -45.03 11.55 -11.25
N GLY A 695 -44.74 11.52 -9.95
CA GLY A 695 -45.35 10.59 -9.01
C GLY A 695 -46.82 10.91 -8.76
N ALA A 696 -47.63 9.91 -8.47
CA ALA A 696 -49.03 10.14 -8.07
C ALA A 696 -49.12 10.83 -6.69
N GLY A 697 -50.14 11.64 -6.46
CA GLY A 697 -50.47 12.14 -5.13
C GLY A 697 -50.89 11.02 -4.17
N GLY A 698 -50.64 11.19 -2.88
CA GLY A 698 -51.18 10.29 -1.87
C GLY A 698 -52.70 10.45 -1.71
N ASN A 699 -53.40 9.40 -1.30
CA ASN A 699 -54.83 9.45 -1.02
C ASN A 699 -55.08 10.00 0.40
N GLY A 700 -56.08 10.85 0.55
CA GLY A 700 -56.54 11.33 1.85
C GLY A 700 -57.15 10.22 2.71
N PHE A 701 -57.08 10.36 4.04
CA PHE A 701 -57.69 9.40 4.97
C PHE A 701 -59.22 9.58 5.02
N GLY A 702 -59.99 8.53 4.66
CA GLY A 702 -61.44 8.49 4.77
C GLY A 702 -61.91 7.81 6.06
N PHE A 703 -63.02 8.28 6.64
CA PHE A 703 -63.59 7.71 7.87
C PHE A 703 -64.90 6.97 7.63
N SER A 704 -65.21 6.05 8.54
CA SER A 704 -66.59 5.64 8.83
C SER A 704 -67.26 6.63 9.82
N ALA A 705 -68.00 7.59 9.26
CA ALA A 705 -69.22 8.25 9.75
C ALA A 705 -69.37 8.87 11.18
N ALA A 706 -68.46 8.78 12.15
CA ALA A 706 -68.83 9.08 13.56
C ALA A 706 -68.14 10.26 14.31
N ALA A 707 -67.20 11.02 13.73
CA ALA A 707 -66.57 12.15 14.45
C ALA A 707 -66.29 13.36 13.55
N SER A 708 -66.52 14.56 14.09
CA SER A 708 -66.59 15.88 13.44
C SER A 708 -65.29 16.43 12.80
N GLY A 709 -64.36 15.60 12.35
CA GLY A 709 -63.15 16.00 11.63
C GLY A 709 -63.41 16.15 10.12
N LYS A 710 -62.85 17.19 9.48
CA LYS A 710 -62.84 17.32 8.01
C LYS A 710 -61.98 16.20 7.41
N PRO A 711 -62.40 15.48 6.36
CA PRO A 711 -61.54 14.49 5.72
C PRO A 711 -60.26 15.14 5.18
N GLY A 712 -59.15 14.40 5.21
CA GLY A 712 -57.88 14.86 4.65
C GLY A 712 -57.96 15.00 3.13
N ALA A 713 -57.39 16.08 2.57
CA ALA A 713 -57.30 16.23 1.12
C ALA A 713 -56.30 15.22 0.54
N GLY A 714 -56.57 14.74 -0.67
CA GLY A 714 -55.59 13.99 -1.48
C GLY A 714 -54.43 14.90 -1.88
N GLY A 715 -53.25 14.31 -2.07
CA GLY A 715 -52.07 15.03 -2.54
C GLY A 715 -52.18 15.37 -4.03
N ALA A 716 -51.51 16.43 -4.47
CA ALA A 716 -51.38 16.71 -5.91
C ALA A 716 -50.47 15.68 -6.58
N GLY A 717 -50.69 15.41 -7.87
CA GLY A 717 -49.72 14.67 -8.67
C GLY A 717 -48.45 15.50 -8.90
N GLY A 718 -47.30 14.85 -9.03
CA GLY A 718 -46.06 15.51 -9.36
C GLY A 718 -46.00 15.96 -10.82
N ALA A 719 -45.22 16.99 -11.13
CA ALA A 719 -44.97 17.37 -12.52
C ALA A 719 -44.15 16.30 -13.25
N GLY A 720 -44.36 16.12 -14.56
CA GLY A 720 -43.43 15.35 -15.38
C GLY A 720 -42.10 16.08 -15.54
N GLY A 721 -41.02 15.32 -15.74
CA GLY A 721 -39.69 15.85 -15.98
C GLY A 721 -39.58 16.50 -17.36
N SER A 722 -38.73 17.51 -17.49
CA SER A 722 -38.43 18.11 -18.80
C SER A 722 -37.70 17.12 -19.70
N THR A 723 -37.93 17.23 -21.00
CA THR A 723 -37.13 16.50 -22.00
C THR A 723 -35.68 17.00 -21.99
N GLY A 724 -34.74 16.14 -22.39
CA GLY A 724 -33.37 16.56 -22.65
C GLY A 724 -33.15 16.98 -24.10
N THR A 725 -31.89 17.16 -24.49
CA THR A 725 -31.52 17.54 -25.86
C THR A 725 -30.56 16.52 -26.45
N ILE A 726 -30.65 16.25 -27.76
CA ILE A 726 -29.71 15.40 -28.48
C ILE A 726 -29.09 16.23 -29.61
N THR A 727 -27.76 16.32 -29.63
CA THR A 727 -26.98 17.01 -30.66
C THR A 727 -25.95 16.07 -31.25
N LEU A 728 -26.03 15.83 -32.56
CA LEU A 728 -25.11 15.00 -33.32
C LEU A 728 -24.39 15.90 -34.34
N THR A 729 -23.07 16.02 -34.24
CA THR A 729 -22.26 16.90 -35.09
C THR A 729 -21.17 16.11 -35.80
N THR A 730 -21.08 16.27 -37.12
CA THR A 730 -19.93 15.79 -37.91
C THR A 730 -19.29 16.95 -38.67
N THR A 731 -17.96 16.98 -38.80
CA THR A 731 -17.25 18.06 -39.51
C THR A 731 -16.72 17.66 -40.89
N ASN A 732 -16.70 16.36 -41.21
CA ASN A 732 -16.28 15.89 -42.53
C ASN A 732 -17.47 15.71 -43.47
N SER A 733 -17.36 16.28 -44.67
CA SER A 733 -18.35 16.21 -45.74
C SER A 733 -18.02 15.19 -46.85
N THR A 734 -16.97 14.38 -46.72
CA THR A 734 -16.59 13.40 -47.75
C THR A 734 -17.52 12.19 -47.77
N ALA A 735 -17.76 11.60 -48.95
CA ALA A 735 -18.58 10.41 -49.13
C ALA A 735 -18.13 9.25 -48.22
N GLY A 736 -19.02 8.79 -47.33
CA GLY A 736 -18.74 7.79 -46.28
C GLY A 736 -18.57 8.38 -44.87
N GLY A 737 -18.37 9.70 -44.75
CA GLY A 737 -18.52 10.46 -43.51
C GLY A 737 -19.96 10.96 -43.37
N GLY A 738 -20.52 10.87 -42.17
CA GLY A 738 -21.91 11.26 -41.91
C GLY A 738 -22.46 10.73 -40.60
N ILE A 739 -23.73 11.01 -40.37
CA ILE A 739 -24.50 10.49 -39.22
C ILE A 739 -25.34 9.32 -39.74
N ASN A 740 -24.96 8.10 -39.38
CA ASN A 740 -25.62 6.86 -39.76
C ASN A 740 -26.27 6.24 -38.52
N THR A 741 -27.59 6.40 -38.37
CA THR A 741 -28.35 5.80 -37.26
C THR A 741 -29.26 4.71 -37.80
N PHE A 742 -29.12 3.47 -37.33
CA PHE A 742 -29.97 2.36 -37.78
C PHE A 742 -31.30 2.27 -37.01
N GLY A 743 -31.37 2.81 -35.80
CA GLY A 743 -32.58 2.95 -34.99
C GLY A 743 -33.01 4.40 -34.78
N GLN A 744 -33.88 4.62 -33.80
CA GLN A 744 -34.47 5.94 -33.53
C GLN A 744 -33.56 6.83 -32.68
N VAL A 745 -33.49 8.11 -33.03
CA VAL A 745 -32.98 9.21 -32.18
C VAL A 745 -34.19 9.96 -31.63
N TYR A 746 -34.39 9.94 -30.32
CA TYR A 746 -35.68 10.34 -29.75
C TYR A 746 -35.57 11.08 -28.41
N THR A 747 -36.35 12.15 -28.26
CA THR A 747 -36.45 12.93 -27.02
C THR A 747 -37.91 13.08 -26.62
N ASN A 748 -38.23 12.89 -25.34
CA ASN A 748 -39.59 13.05 -24.83
C ASN A 748 -39.61 13.71 -23.44
N GLY A 749 -40.68 14.43 -23.12
CA GLY A 749 -40.95 14.88 -21.76
C GLY A 749 -41.54 13.75 -20.92
N GLY A 750 -41.50 13.92 -19.60
CA GLY A 750 -42.21 13.04 -18.68
C GLY A 750 -43.70 13.39 -18.60
N ASN A 751 -44.54 12.39 -18.33
CA ASN A 751 -45.96 12.63 -18.06
C ASN A 751 -46.14 13.20 -16.64
N GLY A 752 -47.14 14.06 -16.44
CA GLY A 752 -47.56 14.46 -15.09
C GLY A 752 -48.14 13.29 -14.30
N GLY A 753 -47.96 13.32 -12.99
CA GLY A 753 -48.57 12.37 -12.06
C GLY A 753 -50.06 12.65 -11.85
N SER A 754 -50.82 11.61 -11.50
CA SER A 754 -52.23 11.74 -11.14
C SER A 754 -52.39 12.33 -9.72
N GLY A 755 -53.41 13.16 -9.49
CA GLY A 755 -53.79 13.57 -8.13
C GLY A 755 -54.28 12.38 -7.29
N GLY A 756 -54.13 12.48 -5.97
CA GLY A 756 -54.68 11.50 -5.03
C GLY A 756 -56.16 11.75 -4.75
N ASN A 757 -56.87 10.68 -4.38
CA ASN A 757 -58.28 10.79 -4.01
C ASN A 757 -58.44 11.48 -2.65
N GLY A 758 -59.44 12.35 -2.48
CA GLY A 758 -59.77 12.92 -1.17
C GLY A 758 -60.37 11.87 -0.23
N GLY A 759 -60.22 12.06 1.09
CA GLY A 759 -60.93 11.24 2.07
C GLY A 759 -62.44 11.42 1.95
N SER A 760 -63.19 10.32 1.94
CA SER A 760 -64.66 10.31 1.99
C SER A 760 -65.18 10.47 3.41
#